data_AF-A0A4R3LUC3-F1
#
_entry.id   AF-A0A4R3LUC3-F1
#
_cell.length_a   1.000
_cell.length_b   1.000
_cell.length_c   1.000
_cell.angle_alpha   90.00
_cell.angle_beta   90.00
_cell.angle_gamma   90.00
#
_symmetry.space_group_name_H-M   'P 1'
#
loop_
_entity.id
_entity.type
_entity.pdbx_description
1 polymer ?
#
loop_
_entity_poly.entity_id
_entity_poly.type
_entity_poly.pdbx_seq_one_letter_code
_entity_poly.pdbx_strand_id
1 'polypeptide(L)'
;MAFPVTDDRVDPKLEPGVLAAAAWLMGRENECDATLLRRAHVIGLLRKGRAGGLWKCDGPLLARLLRQRARSGKSLKDGAILIGIGEMIARAHAPEDEIEGILGRLFRHTSSETIRLRMLRQAVDLARPKKTAPRSLSPVYETEILSIMDWTQITLADRWIRHPRPLGTSPGYGIGFVARVLLRNDPRRLRWLAKEADKRRILPAIIGSVAEACFWSDRAAQQALRSGVPLFAGFGVAKLRDGGEDGKGWKASAIDAALVASGTPIEGRIHLSAFMLKEAVHAWHRQKDRPAENRRKRAILEIHPQQAMGGEHNAVHQIARLVEDAPELERLRAAVILARDDALQTAARQDIDPKTLWTVFEPSLVDTPEIRHRFAMAHTEVPLRQAALEEALTTFDRLVGVRHPERICNENFDAVRAEREFAFWAANSQVELSKLKKQRDAGHDAARRIGSVEAALRDFVLQPFAAARFHERFQNSIGRWSVVLQFALLVALCDRKAPLIRLRDEALKSASAFLPVAERFAYNPKWVEAVAGLVADALSTMEGTVVRGWIDDERQPVLLRTQLVWACPAILSNNLEFATSLIDEVATRKTTRAAAGRNASHLLDIVDRAAVAMKREDRPDLYSHLAIPHAKASAQTDAPLARSVSTETLLAALNADPNARMIVLEDPVWGRSRISEMV
;
A
#
# COMPACT_ATOMS: atom_id res chain seq x y z
N MET A 1 -13.92 -77.35 -7.78
CA MET A 1 -14.57 -76.02 -7.72
C MET A 1 -13.53 -74.97 -8.03
N ALA A 2 -13.63 -74.34 -9.20
CA ALA A 2 -12.75 -73.26 -9.62
C ALA A 2 -13.23 -71.94 -9.01
N PHE A 3 -12.35 -71.21 -8.33
CA PHE A 3 -12.63 -69.83 -7.92
C PHE A 3 -12.67 -68.93 -9.15
N PRO A 4 -13.61 -67.97 -9.24
CA PRO A 4 -13.63 -67.02 -10.33
C PRO A 4 -12.42 -66.09 -10.20
N VAL A 5 -11.52 -66.15 -11.18
CA VAL A 5 -10.47 -65.15 -11.38
C VAL A 5 -11.15 -63.89 -11.87
N THR A 6 -11.49 -62.97 -10.97
CA THR A 6 -11.86 -61.61 -11.37
C THR A 6 -10.66 -60.95 -12.03
N ASP A 7 -10.85 -60.45 -13.25
CA ASP A 7 -9.82 -59.83 -14.09
C ASP A 7 -9.48 -58.43 -13.55
N ASP A 8 -8.77 -58.41 -12.42
CA ASP A 8 -8.28 -57.23 -11.68
C ASP A 8 -6.96 -56.68 -12.24
N ARG A 9 -6.58 -57.09 -13.45
CA ARG A 9 -5.34 -56.65 -14.12
C ARG A 9 -5.42 -55.15 -14.44
N VAL A 10 -4.34 -54.44 -14.13
CA VAL A 10 -4.13 -53.03 -14.51
C VAL A 10 -4.08 -52.94 -16.04
N ASP A 11 -4.88 -52.04 -16.61
CA ASP A 11 -4.97 -51.81 -18.06
C ASP A 11 -3.59 -51.42 -18.66
N PRO A 12 -3.18 -51.93 -19.85
CA PRO A 12 -1.80 -51.84 -20.35
C PRO A 12 -1.37 -50.44 -20.83
N LYS A 13 -2.19 -49.41 -20.64
CA LYS A 13 -1.84 -48.00 -20.95
C LYS A 13 -1.24 -47.30 -19.73
N LEU A 14 -0.29 -47.96 -19.05
CA LEU A 14 0.55 -47.27 -18.08
C LEU A 14 1.48 -46.31 -18.81
N GLU A 15 1.74 -45.14 -18.22
CA GLU A 15 2.80 -44.28 -18.74
C GLU A 15 4.14 -45.03 -18.64
N PRO A 16 5.00 -45.01 -19.68
CA PRO A 16 6.23 -45.79 -19.73
C PRO A 16 7.15 -45.61 -18.50
N GLY A 17 7.12 -44.44 -17.86
CA GLY A 17 7.88 -44.18 -16.63
C GLY A 17 7.41 -45.01 -15.42
N VAL A 18 6.13 -45.35 -15.33
CA VAL A 18 5.55 -46.06 -14.16
C VAL A 18 6.11 -47.47 -14.03
N LEU A 19 6.28 -48.20 -15.15
CA LEU A 19 6.90 -49.51 -15.13
C LEU A 19 8.39 -49.43 -14.77
N ALA A 20 9.13 -48.47 -15.34
CA ALA A 20 10.53 -48.25 -14.99
C ALA A 20 10.70 -47.94 -13.48
N ALA A 21 9.82 -47.10 -12.92
CA ALA A 21 9.79 -46.81 -11.48
C ALA A 21 9.50 -48.05 -10.63
N ALA A 22 8.50 -48.86 -11.01
CA ALA A 22 8.16 -50.09 -10.31
C ALA A 22 9.34 -51.09 -10.32
N ALA A 23 10.02 -51.22 -11.47
CA ALA A 23 11.17 -52.09 -11.64
C ALA A 23 12.33 -51.69 -10.74
N TRP A 24 12.64 -50.40 -10.70
CA TRP A 24 13.68 -49.86 -9.84
C TRP A 24 13.33 -50.03 -8.36
N LEU A 25 12.10 -49.69 -7.94
CA LEU A 25 11.65 -49.81 -6.54
C LEU A 25 11.72 -51.26 -6.03
N MET A 26 11.29 -52.23 -6.85
CA MET A 26 11.33 -53.66 -6.53
C MET A 26 12.71 -54.31 -6.78
N GLY A 27 13.59 -53.65 -7.53
CA GLY A 27 14.96 -54.13 -7.84
C GLY A 27 14.97 -55.24 -8.85
N ARG A 28 14.05 -55.18 -9.79
CA ARG A 28 13.77 -56.16 -10.83
C ARG A 28 13.90 -55.52 -12.21
N GLU A 29 15.00 -54.78 -12.39
CA GLU A 29 15.25 -53.96 -13.59
C GLU A 29 15.43 -54.79 -14.87
N ASN A 30 15.71 -56.08 -14.74
CA ASN A 30 15.88 -57.02 -15.85
C ASN A 30 14.63 -57.90 -16.10
N GLU A 31 13.53 -57.71 -15.36
CA GLU A 31 12.30 -58.47 -15.58
C GLU A 31 11.48 -57.87 -16.73
N CYS A 32 10.78 -58.72 -17.49
CA CYS A 32 9.88 -58.25 -18.56
C CYS A 32 8.64 -57.53 -18.00
N ASP A 33 8.13 -56.55 -18.74
CA ASP A 33 7.03 -55.66 -18.32
C ASP A 33 5.79 -56.40 -17.80
N ALA A 34 5.39 -57.49 -18.46
CA ALA A 34 4.22 -58.28 -18.06
C ALA A 34 4.40 -58.95 -16.68
N THR A 35 5.60 -59.46 -16.40
CA THR A 35 5.94 -60.06 -15.10
C THR A 35 6.04 -59.00 -14.02
N LEU A 36 6.61 -57.85 -14.38
CA LEU A 36 6.75 -56.70 -13.50
C LEU A 36 5.39 -56.15 -13.05
N LEU A 37 4.47 -55.97 -14.01
CA LEU A 37 3.12 -55.49 -13.76
C LEU A 37 2.35 -56.47 -12.85
N ARG A 38 2.47 -57.77 -13.12
CA ARG A 38 1.86 -58.82 -12.30
C ARG A 38 2.41 -58.79 -10.88
N ARG A 39 3.73 -58.66 -10.68
CA ARG A 39 4.34 -58.53 -9.35
C ARG A 39 3.88 -57.28 -8.64
N ALA A 40 3.94 -56.11 -9.29
CA ALA A 40 3.51 -54.84 -8.73
C ALA A 40 2.05 -54.88 -8.26
N HIS A 41 1.21 -55.63 -8.98
CA HIS A 41 -0.16 -55.92 -8.58
C HIS A 41 -0.24 -56.86 -7.38
N VAL A 42 0.48 -57.98 -7.40
CA VAL A 42 0.48 -58.98 -6.31
C VAL A 42 0.97 -58.38 -4.98
N ILE A 43 1.99 -57.53 -5.01
CA ILE A 43 2.47 -56.85 -3.78
C ILE A 43 1.57 -55.68 -3.37
N GLY A 44 0.55 -55.35 -4.17
CA GLY A 44 -0.41 -54.30 -3.91
C GLY A 44 0.05 -52.88 -4.24
N LEU A 45 1.20 -52.70 -4.91
CA LEU A 45 1.75 -51.38 -5.28
C LEU A 45 0.91 -50.71 -6.36
N LEU A 46 0.51 -51.45 -7.40
CA LEU A 46 -0.33 -50.96 -8.49
C LEU A 46 -1.66 -51.70 -8.52
N ARG A 47 -2.77 -50.97 -8.44
CA ARG A 47 -4.12 -51.54 -8.41
C ARG A 47 -4.99 -50.95 -9.53
N LYS A 48 -5.97 -51.72 -9.99
CA LYS A 48 -6.99 -51.23 -10.94
C LYS A 48 -7.85 -50.17 -10.25
N GLY A 49 -8.22 -49.12 -10.99
CA GLY A 49 -9.22 -48.16 -10.52
C GLY A 49 -10.58 -48.84 -10.35
N ARG A 50 -11.44 -48.32 -9.46
CA ARG A 50 -12.82 -48.83 -9.35
C ARG A 50 -13.55 -48.57 -10.69
N ALA A 51 -14.38 -49.54 -11.12
CA ALA A 51 -15.28 -49.44 -12.27
C ALA A 51 -14.63 -48.91 -13.58
N GLY A 52 -13.51 -49.50 -14.00
CA GLY A 52 -12.84 -49.11 -15.26
C GLY A 52 -12.11 -47.76 -15.21
N GLY A 53 -11.97 -47.16 -14.02
CA GLY A 53 -11.22 -45.92 -13.82
C GLY A 53 -9.70 -46.08 -13.91
N LEU A 54 -9.00 -44.93 -13.92
CA LEU A 54 -7.53 -44.84 -13.91
C LEU A 54 -6.91 -45.69 -12.78
N TRP A 55 -5.77 -46.31 -13.06
CA TRP A 55 -5.01 -47.11 -12.09
C TRP A 55 -4.66 -46.31 -10.81
N LYS A 56 -4.48 -47.01 -9.68
CA LYS A 56 -4.12 -46.43 -8.39
C LYS A 56 -2.80 -46.98 -7.87
N CYS A 57 -2.11 -46.20 -7.05
CA CYS A 57 -0.89 -46.60 -6.38
C CYS A 57 -1.07 -46.62 -4.85
N ASP A 58 -0.47 -47.59 -4.17
CA ASP A 58 -0.44 -47.65 -2.71
C ASP A 58 0.66 -46.75 -2.14
N GLY A 59 0.26 -45.63 -1.55
CA GLY A 59 1.16 -44.59 -1.03
C GLY A 59 2.09 -45.06 0.09
N PRO A 60 1.59 -45.72 1.15
CA PRO A 60 2.43 -46.26 2.23
C PRO A 60 3.47 -47.27 1.72
N LEU A 61 3.08 -48.16 0.81
CA LEU A 61 4.00 -49.12 0.20
C LEU A 61 5.06 -48.43 -0.66
N LEU A 62 4.65 -47.46 -1.49
CA LEU A 62 5.57 -46.65 -2.29
C LEU A 62 6.63 -45.96 -1.42
N ALA A 63 6.21 -45.28 -0.35
CA ALA A 63 7.12 -44.63 0.59
C ALA A 63 8.09 -45.63 1.24
N ARG A 64 7.58 -46.81 1.66
CA ARG A 64 8.41 -47.88 2.24
C ARG A 64 9.47 -48.39 1.27
N LEU A 65 9.10 -48.66 0.01
CA LEU A 65 10.02 -49.13 -1.03
C LEU A 65 11.07 -48.06 -1.38
N LEU A 66 10.67 -46.79 -1.43
CA LEU A 66 11.59 -45.66 -1.61
C LEU A 66 12.62 -45.56 -0.48
N ARG A 67 12.19 -45.67 0.78
CA ARG A 67 13.11 -45.70 1.94
C ARG A 67 14.09 -46.86 1.85
N GLN A 68 13.63 -48.04 1.46
CA GLN A 68 14.49 -49.21 1.27
C GLN A 68 15.56 -48.96 0.20
N ARG A 69 15.16 -48.37 -0.95
CA ARG A 69 16.10 -47.99 -2.00
C ARG A 69 17.13 -46.98 -1.50
N ALA A 70 16.68 -45.93 -0.83
CA ALA A 70 17.56 -44.91 -0.26
C ALA A 70 18.58 -45.48 0.72
N ARG A 71 18.16 -46.38 1.62
CA ARG A 71 19.07 -47.07 2.56
C ARG A 71 20.07 -47.98 1.86
N SER A 72 19.65 -48.62 0.76
CA SER A 72 20.54 -49.49 -0.02
C SER A 72 21.58 -48.74 -0.86
N GLY A 73 21.54 -47.40 -0.89
CA GLY A 73 22.48 -46.57 -1.67
C GLY A 73 22.34 -46.70 -3.18
N LYS A 74 21.31 -47.40 -3.69
CA LYS A 74 21.10 -47.58 -5.13
C LYS A 74 20.69 -46.25 -5.78
N SER A 75 21.50 -45.80 -6.74
CA SER A 75 21.22 -44.61 -7.52
C SER A 75 20.05 -44.81 -8.48
N LEU A 76 19.41 -43.70 -8.84
CA LEU A 76 18.44 -43.66 -9.92
C LEU A 76 19.20 -43.74 -11.26
N LYS A 77 18.74 -44.58 -12.19
CA LYS A 77 19.49 -44.86 -13.44
C LYS A 77 19.16 -43.92 -14.59
N ASP A 78 17.92 -43.44 -14.66
CA ASP A 78 17.43 -42.60 -15.74
C ASP A 78 16.28 -41.68 -15.28
N GLY A 79 15.90 -40.76 -16.17
CA GLY A 79 14.78 -39.84 -15.93
C GLY A 79 13.39 -40.47 -15.96
N ALA A 80 13.23 -41.67 -16.53
CA ALA A 80 11.93 -42.35 -16.62
C ALA A 80 11.44 -42.79 -15.24
N ILE A 81 12.36 -43.25 -14.39
CA ILE A 81 12.08 -43.61 -13.00
C ILE A 81 11.54 -42.39 -12.22
N LEU A 82 12.14 -41.21 -12.40
CA LEU A 82 11.71 -39.99 -11.71
C LEU A 82 10.29 -39.55 -12.10
N ILE A 83 10.02 -39.51 -13.41
CA ILE A 83 8.67 -39.22 -13.92
C ILE A 83 7.67 -40.26 -13.42
N GLY A 84 8.03 -41.55 -13.49
CA GLY A 84 7.19 -42.65 -13.04
C GLY A 84 6.82 -42.61 -11.57
N ILE A 85 7.77 -42.27 -10.69
CA ILE A 85 7.48 -42.08 -9.26
C ILE A 85 6.53 -40.90 -9.06
N GLY A 86 6.72 -39.79 -9.78
CA GLY A 86 5.78 -38.67 -9.74
C GLY A 86 4.37 -39.09 -10.15
N GLU A 87 4.22 -39.80 -11.27
CA GLU A 87 2.92 -40.31 -11.74
C GLU A 87 2.27 -41.30 -10.76
N MET A 88 3.06 -42.09 -10.05
CA MET A 88 2.58 -42.95 -8.96
C MET A 88 2.07 -42.15 -7.77
N ILE A 89 2.75 -41.06 -7.39
CA ILE A 89 2.35 -40.18 -6.28
C ILE A 89 1.04 -39.48 -6.61
N ALA A 90 0.87 -38.99 -7.84
CA ALA A 90 -0.38 -38.37 -8.33
C ALA A 90 -1.62 -39.23 -8.08
N ARG A 91 -1.43 -40.56 -8.08
CA ARG A 91 -2.48 -41.58 -7.97
C ARG A 91 -2.39 -42.35 -6.64
N ALA A 92 -1.62 -41.84 -5.69
CA ALA A 92 -1.44 -42.37 -4.34
C ALA A 92 -1.88 -41.35 -3.28
N HIS A 93 -2.28 -41.83 -2.11
CA HIS A 93 -2.41 -40.99 -0.89
C HIS A 93 -1.09 -41.12 -0.12
N ALA A 94 -0.02 -40.50 -0.62
CA ALA A 94 1.33 -40.64 -0.10
C ALA A 94 1.80 -39.37 0.62
N PRO A 95 2.68 -39.46 1.63
CA PRO A 95 3.31 -38.29 2.24
C PRO A 95 4.33 -37.68 1.27
N GLU A 96 3.85 -36.81 0.37
CA GLU A 96 4.66 -36.23 -0.71
C GLU A 96 5.95 -35.60 -0.20
N ASP A 97 5.89 -34.90 0.94
CA ASP A 97 7.03 -34.22 1.54
C ASP A 97 8.19 -35.12 1.92
N GLU A 98 7.85 -36.28 2.48
CA GLU A 98 8.85 -37.26 2.86
C GLU A 98 9.50 -37.87 1.62
N ILE A 99 8.70 -38.19 0.60
CA ILE A 99 9.16 -38.78 -0.64
C ILE A 99 10.06 -37.82 -1.42
N GLU A 100 9.69 -36.55 -1.53
CA GLU A 100 10.50 -35.51 -2.17
C GLU A 100 11.85 -35.31 -1.44
N GLY A 101 11.85 -35.40 -0.11
CA GLY A 101 13.08 -35.36 0.69
C GLY A 101 13.99 -36.58 0.50
N ILE A 102 13.41 -37.78 0.41
CA ILE A 102 14.15 -39.03 0.14
C ILE A 102 14.80 -38.97 -1.25
N LEU A 103 14.02 -38.62 -2.28
CA LEU A 103 14.52 -38.55 -3.66
C LEU A 103 15.54 -37.43 -3.83
N GLY A 104 15.34 -36.29 -3.16
CA GLY A 104 16.31 -35.21 -3.14
C GLY A 104 17.69 -35.62 -2.62
N ARG A 105 17.73 -36.44 -1.55
CA ARG A 105 18.97 -37.00 -1.02
C ARG A 105 19.62 -38.00 -1.97
N LEU A 106 18.83 -38.92 -2.52
CA LEU A 106 19.29 -39.87 -3.53
C LEU A 106 19.91 -39.14 -4.72
N PHE A 107 19.22 -38.12 -5.24
CA PHE A 107 19.67 -37.34 -6.37
C PHE A 107 21.00 -36.63 -6.07
N ARG A 108 21.13 -35.96 -4.90
CA ARG A 108 22.35 -35.20 -4.54
C ARG A 108 23.57 -36.06 -4.19
N HIS A 109 23.38 -37.17 -3.46
CA HIS A 109 24.50 -37.89 -2.84
C HIS A 109 25.00 -39.10 -3.63
N THR A 110 24.19 -39.65 -4.54
CA THR A 110 24.56 -40.91 -5.23
C THR A 110 24.95 -40.73 -6.70
N SER A 111 24.84 -39.51 -7.25
CA SER A 111 25.04 -39.28 -8.69
C SER A 111 25.90 -38.03 -8.94
N SER A 112 26.89 -38.16 -9.83
CA SER A 112 27.66 -37.01 -10.31
C SER A 112 26.76 -36.00 -11.03
N GLU A 113 27.19 -34.73 -11.11
CA GLU A 113 26.42 -33.68 -11.77
C GLU A 113 26.06 -34.01 -13.23
N THR A 114 26.99 -34.61 -13.97
CA THR A 114 26.78 -35.04 -15.35
C THR A 114 25.66 -36.07 -15.48
N ILE A 115 25.59 -37.03 -14.56
CA ILE A 115 24.54 -38.05 -14.53
C ILE A 115 23.20 -37.41 -14.17
N ARG A 116 23.17 -36.55 -13.15
CA ARG A 116 21.96 -35.80 -12.76
C ARG A 116 21.36 -35.00 -13.91
N LEU A 117 22.19 -34.26 -14.65
CA LEU A 117 21.73 -33.47 -15.80
C LEU A 117 21.22 -34.36 -16.94
N ARG A 118 21.87 -35.49 -17.20
CA ARG A 118 21.41 -36.47 -18.20
C ARG A 118 20.03 -37.01 -17.84
N MET A 119 19.83 -37.40 -16.58
CA MET A 119 18.54 -37.88 -16.09
C MET A 119 17.43 -36.82 -16.21
N LEU A 120 17.71 -35.58 -15.83
CA LEU A 120 16.73 -34.50 -15.95
C LEU A 120 16.37 -34.24 -17.42
N ARG A 121 17.34 -34.27 -18.35
CA ARG A 121 17.05 -34.15 -19.79
C ARG A 121 16.10 -35.24 -20.26
N GLN A 122 16.39 -36.50 -19.91
CA GLN A 122 15.52 -37.63 -20.23
C GLN A 122 14.11 -37.47 -19.65
N ALA A 123 13.98 -36.98 -18.42
CA ALA A 123 12.69 -36.73 -17.79
C ALA A 123 11.86 -35.68 -18.56
N VAL A 124 12.49 -34.58 -18.98
CA VAL A 124 11.85 -33.51 -19.76
C VAL A 124 11.47 -34.04 -21.16
N ASP A 125 12.32 -34.84 -21.80
CA ASP A 125 12.03 -35.44 -23.12
C ASP A 125 10.86 -36.43 -23.05
N LEU A 126 10.77 -37.22 -21.97
CA LEU A 126 9.68 -38.17 -21.74
C LEU A 126 8.33 -37.49 -21.45
N ALA A 127 8.37 -36.34 -20.77
CA ALA A 127 7.18 -35.56 -20.43
C ALA A 127 6.61 -34.78 -21.64
N ARG A 128 7.32 -34.73 -22.77
CA ARG A 128 6.87 -34.02 -23.97
C ARG A 128 5.58 -34.66 -24.51
N PRO A 129 4.50 -33.90 -24.73
CA PRO A 129 3.24 -34.45 -25.23
C PRO A 129 3.42 -35.03 -26.65
N LYS A 130 3.00 -36.28 -26.85
CA LYS A 130 3.09 -37.02 -28.12
C LYS A 130 2.03 -36.62 -29.16
N LYS A 131 0.96 -35.93 -28.73
CA LYS A 131 -0.07 -35.33 -29.58
C LYS A 131 -0.32 -33.89 -29.11
N THR A 132 -0.41 -32.95 -30.04
CA THR A 132 -0.93 -31.59 -29.79
C THR A 132 -2.42 -31.69 -29.48
N ALA A 133 -2.77 -32.02 -28.24
CA ALA A 133 -4.15 -31.98 -27.79
C ALA A 133 -4.63 -30.51 -27.70
N PRO A 134 -5.91 -30.22 -28.01
CA PRO A 134 -6.47 -28.91 -27.78
C PRO A 134 -6.40 -28.58 -26.30
N ARG A 135 -5.89 -27.39 -26.06
CA ARG A 135 -5.64 -26.77 -24.77
C ARG A 135 -6.92 -26.63 -23.96
N SER A 136 -6.89 -27.15 -22.74
CA SER A 136 -7.74 -26.69 -21.64
C SER A 136 -6.82 -26.42 -20.45
N LEU A 137 -5.80 -25.58 -20.65
CA LEU A 137 -5.09 -24.98 -19.50
C LEU A 137 -5.88 -23.75 -19.07
N SER A 138 -5.74 -23.38 -17.80
CA SER A 138 -6.33 -22.14 -17.29
C SER A 138 -5.95 -20.96 -18.21
N PRO A 139 -6.91 -20.14 -18.65
CA PRO A 139 -6.67 -19.06 -19.63
C PRO A 139 -5.53 -18.12 -19.21
N VAL A 140 -5.28 -17.99 -17.89
CA VAL A 140 -4.18 -17.21 -17.28
C VAL A 140 -2.80 -17.55 -17.85
N TYR A 141 -2.53 -18.82 -18.19
CA TYR A 141 -1.21 -19.26 -18.66
C TYR A 141 -1.12 -19.37 -20.19
N GLU A 142 -2.23 -19.24 -20.90
CA GLU A 142 -2.29 -19.30 -22.36
C GLU A 142 -2.33 -17.93 -23.01
N THR A 143 -2.90 -16.93 -22.34
CA THR A 143 -3.07 -15.57 -22.87
C THR A 143 -1.85 -14.67 -22.66
N GLU A 144 -0.99 -14.99 -21.69
CA GLU A 144 0.19 -14.18 -21.39
C GLU A 144 1.43 -14.92 -21.91
N ILE A 145 2.21 -14.28 -22.79
CA ILE A 145 3.55 -14.75 -23.15
C ILE A 145 4.42 -14.56 -21.91
N LEU A 146 4.35 -15.50 -20.98
CA LEU A 146 5.04 -15.43 -19.70
C LEU A 146 6.53 -15.66 -19.89
N SER A 147 7.29 -14.57 -20.02
CA SER A 147 8.73 -14.64 -19.79
C SER A 147 8.97 -14.93 -18.31
N ILE A 148 9.26 -16.19 -17.98
CA ILE A 148 9.61 -16.60 -16.60
C ILE A 148 10.85 -15.90 -16.05
N MET A 149 11.62 -15.26 -16.95
CA MET A 149 12.83 -14.48 -16.66
C MET A 149 12.55 -12.98 -16.51
N ASP A 150 11.32 -12.53 -16.65
CA ASP A 150 10.92 -11.14 -16.49
C ASP A 150 10.47 -10.89 -15.04
N TRP A 151 11.13 -9.94 -14.38
CA TRP A 151 10.84 -9.55 -13.01
C TRP A 151 9.52 -8.77 -12.87
N THR A 152 8.94 -8.25 -13.94
CA THR A 152 7.64 -7.57 -13.88
C THR A 152 6.47 -8.53 -13.59
N GLN A 153 6.68 -9.84 -13.78
CA GLN A 153 5.68 -10.90 -13.58
C GLN A 153 5.38 -11.23 -12.10
N ILE A 154 5.96 -10.51 -11.14
CA ILE A 154 5.70 -10.72 -9.70
C ILE A 154 4.21 -10.51 -9.37
N THR A 155 3.53 -9.57 -10.04
CA THR A 155 2.10 -9.29 -9.81
C THR A 155 1.22 -10.49 -10.17
N LEU A 156 1.61 -11.24 -11.21
CA LEU A 156 0.93 -12.49 -11.58
C LEU A 156 1.11 -13.54 -10.48
N ALA A 157 2.34 -13.68 -9.99
CA ALA A 157 2.67 -14.63 -8.93
C ALA A 157 1.87 -14.34 -7.65
N ASP A 158 1.75 -13.07 -7.28
CA ASP A 158 0.95 -12.62 -6.15
C ASP A 158 -0.53 -12.94 -6.32
N ARG A 159 -1.11 -12.59 -7.48
CA ARG A 159 -2.51 -12.88 -7.79
C ARG A 159 -2.81 -14.37 -7.70
N TRP A 160 -1.90 -15.22 -8.20
CA TRP A 160 -2.08 -16.66 -8.16
C TRP A 160 -2.01 -17.20 -6.73
N ILE A 161 -1.04 -16.78 -5.92
CA ILE A 161 -0.91 -17.23 -4.52
C ILE A 161 -2.14 -16.82 -3.69
N ARG A 162 -2.69 -15.63 -3.94
CA ARG A 162 -3.93 -15.16 -3.28
C ARG A 162 -5.17 -15.92 -3.73
N HIS A 163 -5.22 -16.31 -5.00
CA HIS A 163 -6.37 -16.98 -5.60
C HIS A 163 -5.92 -18.17 -6.44
N PRO A 164 -5.48 -19.27 -5.80
CA PRO A 164 -4.97 -20.43 -6.50
C PRO A 164 -6.09 -21.01 -7.35
N ARG A 165 -5.86 -21.07 -8.66
CA ARG A 165 -6.77 -21.76 -9.57
C ARG A 165 -6.26 -23.19 -9.74
N PRO A 166 -7.13 -24.21 -9.58
CA PRO A 166 -6.74 -25.57 -9.88
C PRO A 166 -6.32 -25.60 -11.34
N LEU A 167 -5.06 -25.94 -11.56
CA LEU A 167 -4.60 -26.30 -12.87
C LEU A 167 -5.29 -27.63 -13.15
N GLY A 168 -6.22 -27.64 -14.11
CA GLY A 168 -6.88 -28.88 -14.53
C GLY A 168 -5.85 -29.99 -14.72
N THR A 169 -6.26 -31.25 -14.55
CA THR A 169 -5.40 -32.44 -14.67
C THR A 169 -4.54 -32.38 -15.94
N SER A 170 -3.30 -31.89 -15.81
CA SER A 170 -2.38 -31.78 -16.93
C SER A 170 -1.76 -33.16 -17.14
N PRO A 171 -1.69 -33.69 -18.37
CA PRO A 171 -0.69 -34.71 -18.68
C PRO A 171 0.69 -34.12 -18.31
N GLY A 172 1.47 -34.82 -17.49
CA GLY A 172 2.77 -34.33 -16.98
C GLY A 172 2.84 -34.05 -15.47
N TYR A 173 2.08 -34.75 -14.63
CA TYR A 173 2.26 -34.66 -13.18
C TYR A 173 3.70 -35.04 -12.79
N GLY A 174 4.29 -36.03 -13.46
CA GLY A 174 5.66 -36.48 -13.21
C GLY A 174 6.70 -35.37 -13.35
N ILE A 175 6.58 -34.47 -14.33
CA ILE A 175 7.54 -33.36 -14.47
C ILE A 175 7.31 -32.26 -13.43
N GLY A 176 6.05 -32.02 -13.05
CA GLY A 176 5.68 -31.15 -11.94
C GLY A 176 6.27 -31.63 -10.61
N PHE A 177 6.19 -32.94 -10.34
CA PHE A 177 6.83 -33.59 -9.21
C PHE A 177 8.36 -33.40 -9.20
N VAL A 178 9.02 -33.61 -10.34
CA VAL A 178 10.46 -33.36 -10.48
C VAL A 178 10.80 -31.90 -10.14
N ALA A 179 9.98 -30.94 -10.55
CA ALA A 179 10.16 -29.54 -10.19
C ALA A 179 10.04 -29.32 -8.67
N ARG A 180 9.10 -29.95 -7.97
CA ARG A 180 8.98 -29.86 -6.50
C ARG A 180 10.19 -30.47 -5.78
N VAL A 181 10.67 -31.62 -6.26
CA VAL A 181 11.91 -32.23 -5.75
C VAL A 181 13.09 -31.28 -5.91
N LEU A 182 13.27 -30.66 -7.08
CA LEU A 182 14.32 -29.67 -7.32
C LEU A 182 14.13 -28.43 -6.46
N LEU A 183 12.91 -27.88 -6.35
CA LEU A 183 12.60 -26.73 -5.51
C LEU A 183 13.11 -26.95 -4.08
N ARG A 184 12.84 -28.11 -3.49
CA ARG A 184 13.21 -28.39 -2.09
C ARG A 184 14.68 -28.69 -1.89
N ASN A 185 15.36 -29.17 -2.92
CA ASN A 185 16.68 -29.78 -2.77
C ASN A 185 17.81 -29.09 -3.53
N ASP A 186 17.54 -28.61 -4.74
CA ASP A 186 18.51 -27.90 -5.58
C ASP A 186 17.77 -26.81 -6.40
N PRO A 187 17.22 -25.78 -5.72
CA PRO A 187 16.34 -24.80 -6.36
C PRO A 187 17.02 -24.09 -7.53
N ARG A 188 18.34 -23.90 -7.48
CA ARG A 188 19.13 -23.27 -8.56
C ARG A 188 18.98 -23.99 -9.91
N ARG A 189 18.65 -25.29 -9.92
CA ARG A 189 18.42 -26.06 -11.15
C ARG A 189 17.06 -25.80 -11.79
N LEU A 190 16.13 -25.17 -11.07
CA LEU A 190 14.83 -24.80 -11.64
C LEU A 190 14.96 -23.86 -12.83
N ARG A 191 15.95 -22.96 -12.84
CA ARG A 191 16.24 -22.11 -14.01
C ARG A 191 16.57 -22.93 -15.25
N TRP A 192 17.39 -23.96 -15.11
CA TRP A 192 17.71 -24.86 -16.21
C TRP A 192 16.48 -25.66 -16.64
N LEU A 193 15.75 -26.24 -15.68
CA LEU A 193 14.58 -27.06 -15.95
C LEU A 193 13.48 -26.26 -16.67
N ALA A 194 13.20 -25.05 -16.21
CA ALA A 194 12.18 -24.19 -16.80
C ALA A 194 12.52 -23.79 -18.25
N LYS A 195 13.79 -23.47 -18.54
CA LYS A 195 14.25 -23.22 -19.93
C LYS A 195 14.09 -24.44 -20.85
N GLU A 196 14.41 -25.63 -20.36
CA GLU A 196 14.28 -26.86 -21.16
C GLU A 196 12.83 -27.30 -21.35
N ALA A 197 11.98 -27.05 -20.36
CA ALA A 197 10.54 -27.29 -20.40
C ALA A 197 9.82 -26.33 -21.36
N ASP A 198 10.25 -25.07 -21.41
CA ASP A 198 9.69 -24.07 -22.32
C ASP A 198 9.90 -24.45 -23.79
N LYS A 199 11.14 -24.84 -24.15
CA LYS A 199 11.48 -25.38 -25.49
C LYS A 199 10.58 -26.55 -25.92
N ARG A 200 10.04 -27.31 -24.96
CA ARG A 200 9.19 -28.48 -25.19
C ARG A 200 7.72 -28.24 -24.90
N ARG A 201 7.32 -26.99 -24.62
CA ARG A 201 5.95 -26.56 -24.34
C ARG A 201 5.29 -27.26 -23.13
N ILE A 202 6.09 -27.60 -22.12
CA ILE A 202 5.62 -28.23 -20.86
C ILE A 202 5.87 -27.34 -19.62
N LEU A 203 6.27 -26.09 -19.84
CA LEU A 203 6.52 -25.10 -18.79
C LEU A 203 5.32 -24.86 -17.85
N PRO A 204 4.04 -24.82 -18.30
CA PRO A 204 2.91 -24.58 -17.40
C PRO A 204 2.78 -25.60 -16.26
N ALA A 205 3.10 -26.87 -16.51
CA ALA A 205 3.07 -27.92 -15.48
C ALA A 205 4.09 -27.63 -14.36
N ILE A 206 5.27 -27.11 -14.72
CA ILE A 206 6.32 -26.74 -13.77
C ILE A 206 5.93 -25.50 -12.98
N ILE A 207 5.48 -24.44 -13.66
CA ILE A 207 5.03 -23.20 -13.02
C ILE A 207 3.96 -23.52 -11.98
N GLY A 208 2.99 -24.34 -12.37
CA GLY A 208 1.92 -24.79 -11.51
C GLY A 208 2.35 -25.53 -10.27
N SER A 209 3.18 -26.56 -10.43
CA SER A 209 3.65 -27.36 -9.30
C SER A 209 4.54 -26.57 -8.35
N VAL A 210 5.34 -25.62 -8.85
CA VAL A 210 6.14 -24.72 -8.00
C VAL A 210 5.22 -23.76 -7.24
N ALA A 211 4.24 -23.16 -7.92
CA ALA A 211 3.29 -22.24 -7.31
C ALA A 211 2.48 -22.92 -6.19
N GLU A 212 1.95 -24.11 -6.47
CA GLU A 212 1.21 -24.94 -5.51
C GLU A 212 2.08 -25.33 -4.30
N ALA A 213 3.33 -25.74 -4.54
CA ALA A 213 4.26 -26.04 -3.45
C ALA A 213 4.52 -24.81 -2.56
N CYS A 214 4.69 -23.62 -3.15
CA CYS A 214 4.85 -22.38 -2.40
C CYS A 214 3.58 -22.02 -1.62
N PHE A 215 2.39 -22.21 -2.21
CA PHE A 215 1.12 -21.92 -1.55
C PHE A 215 0.95 -22.72 -0.25
N TRP A 216 1.26 -24.02 -0.28
CA TRP A 216 1.10 -24.92 0.86
C TRP A 216 2.28 -24.93 1.85
N SER A 217 3.46 -24.43 1.46
CA SER A 217 4.68 -24.58 2.28
C SER A 217 5.58 -23.34 2.29
N ASP A 218 5.75 -22.75 3.47
CA ASP A 218 6.69 -21.63 3.69
C ASP A 218 8.13 -22.04 3.36
N ARG A 219 8.50 -23.30 3.66
CA ARG A 219 9.81 -23.84 3.29
C ARG A 219 10.00 -23.85 1.78
N ALA A 220 8.99 -24.25 1.02
CA ALA A 220 9.06 -24.24 -0.45
C ALA A 220 9.15 -22.81 -0.97
N ALA A 221 8.39 -21.87 -0.40
CA ALA A 221 8.46 -20.45 -0.73
C ALA A 221 9.85 -19.86 -0.49
N GLN A 222 10.50 -20.18 0.64
CA GLN A 222 11.88 -19.79 0.91
C GLN A 222 12.88 -20.37 -0.10
N GLN A 223 12.70 -21.63 -0.51
CA GLN A 223 13.56 -22.20 -1.55
C GLN A 223 13.29 -21.60 -2.93
N ALA A 224 12.07 -21.14 -3.21
CA ALA A 224 11.73 -20.52 -4.48
C ALA A 224 12.51 -19.22 -4.72
N LEU A 225 12.84 -18.48 -3.65
CA LEU A 225 13.74 -17.32 -3.70
C LEU A 225 15.14 -17.68 -4.23
N ARG A 226 15.59 -18.93 -4.03
CA ARG A 226 16.89 -19.45 -4.49
C ARG A 226 16.87 -20.04 -5.89
N SER A 227 15.73 -19.99 -6.57
CA SER A 227 15.55 -20.67 -7.86
C SER A 227 16.30 -20.02 -9.02
N GLY A 228 16.60 -18.71 -8.89
CA GLY A 228 17.08 -17.88 -9.99
C GLY A 228 16.03 -17.67 -11.10
N VAL A 229 14.77 -18.06 -10.89
CA VAL A 229 13.68 -17.81 -11.83
C VAL A 229 12.78 -16.72 -11.24
N PRO A 230 12.72 -15.53 -11.86
CA PRO A 230 11.91 -14.40 -11.40
C PRO A 230 10.48 -14.75 -10.99
N LEU A 231 9.75 -15.49 -11.83
CA LEU A 231 8.38 -15.89 -11.52
C LEU A 231 8.29 -16.77 -10.26
N PHE A 232 9.25 -17.69 -10.06
CA PHE A 232 9.27 -18.58 -8.90
C PHE A 232 9.65 -17.84 -7.62
N ALA A 233 10.64 -16.95 -7.70
CA ALA A 233 10.95 -16.03 -6.61
C ALA A 233 9.73 -15.17 -6.26
N GLY A 234 8.96 -14.72 -7.27
CA GLY A 234 7.68 -14.03 -7.08
C GLY A 234 6.66 -14.83 -6.27
N PHE A 235 6.48 -16.14 -6.56
CA PHE A 235 5.60 -16.99 -5.75
C PHE A 235 6.09 -17.11 -4.30
N GLY A 236 7.41 -17.22 -4.12
CA GLY A 236 8.04 -17.25 -2.80
C GLY A 236 7.79 -15.97 -2.01
N VAL A 237 8.02 -14.81 -2.62
CA VAL A 237 7.78 -13.49 -2.00
C VAL A 237 6.30 -13.30 -1.70
N ALA A 238 5.41 -13.59 -2.65
CA ALA A 238 3.96 -13.46 -2.46
C ALA A 238 3.45 -14.29 -1.27
N LYS A 239 3.97 -15.52 -1.10
CA LYS A 239 3.64 -16.36 0.07
C LYS A 239 4.22 -15.80 1.36
N LEU A 240 5.52 -15.49 1.38
CA LEU A 240 6.24 -15.15 2.62
C LEU A 240 5.88 -13.77 3.18
N ARG A 241 5.55 -12.81 2.30
CA ARG A 241 5.14 -11.44 2.65
C ARG A 241 3.90 -11.40 3.55
N ASP A 242 3.12 -12.47 3.55
CA ASP A 242 1.74 -12.55 4.05
C ASP A 242 0.86 -11.45 3.46
N GLY A 243 -0.13 -11.86 2.68
CA GLY A 243 -0.99 -10.93 1.92
C GLY A 243 -1.99 -10.14 2.77
N GLY A 244 -1.88 -10.21 4.10
CA GLY A 244 -2.82 -9.66 5.08
C GLY A 244 -2.61 -8.18 5.43
N GLU A 245 -3.68 -7.55 5.91
CA GLU A 245 -3.68 -6.18 6.42
C GLU A 245 -3.04 -6.04 7.80
N ASP A 246 -2.54 -7.15 8.36
CA ASP A 246 -2.12 -7.26 9.75
C ASP A 246 -0.61 -7.23 9.99
N GLY A 247 0.18 -7.11 8.91
CA GLY A 247 1.62 -6.92 8.96
C GLY A 247 2.41 -8.10 9.55
N LYS A 248 1.83 -9.30 9.62
CA LYS A 248 2.42 -10.47 10.28
C LYS A 248 3.40 -11.28 9.41
N GLY A 249 3.48 -10.99 8.12
CA GLY A 249 4.41 -11.69 7.22
C GLY A 249 5.84 -11.19 7.27
N TRP A 250 6.66 -11.70 6.35
CA TRP A 250 8.05 -11.29 6.24
C TRP A 250 8.15 -9.81 5.85
N LYS A 251 8.95 -9.09 6.63
CA LYS A 251 9.35 -7.71 6.34
C LYS A 251 10.08 -7.63 5.00
N ALA A 252 10.02 -6.47 4.35
CA ALA A 252 10.72 -6.24 3.08
C ALA A 252 12.23 -6.44 3.24
N SER A 253 12.80 -6.00 4.36
CA SER A 253 14.21 -6.21 4.69
C SER A 253 14.59 -7.70 4.82
N ALA A 254 13.71 -8.52 5.40
CA ALA A 254 13.93 -9.96 5.53
C ALA A 254 13.88 -10.68 4.17
N ILE A 255 12.95 -10.27 3.30
CA ILE A 255 12.86 -10.76 1.92
C ILE A 255 14.12 -10.35 1.14
N ASP A 256 14.55 -9.09 1.21
CA ASP A 256 15.75 -8.62 0.52
C ASP A 256 17.01 -9.36 1.01
N ALA A 257 17.18 -9.55 2.32
CA ALA A 257 18.29 -10.33 2.88
C ALA A 257 18.31 -11.77 2.35
N ALA A 258 17.14 -12.42 2.24
CA ALA A 258 17.04 -13.75 1.66
C ALA A 258 17.36 -13.77 0.16
N LEU A 259 16.97 -12.75 -0.59
CA LEU A 259 17.30 -12.60 -2.02
C LEU A 259 18.80 -12.37 -2.25
N VAL A 260 19.44 -11.55 -1.40
CA VAL A 260 20.90 -11.33 -1.38
C VAL A 260 21.64 -12.63 -1.14
N ALA A 261 21.28 -13.35 -0.07
CA ALA A 261 21.87 -14.66 0.25
C ALA A 261 21.67 -15.69 -0.86
N SER A 262 20.63 -15.52 -1.67
CA SER A 262 20.32 -16.37 -2.81
C SER A 262 21.11 -16.02 -4.08
N GLY A 263 21.83 -14.90 -4.11
CA GLY A 263 22.54 -14.41 -5.29
C GLY A 263 21.59 -13.84 -6.36
N THR A 264 20.45 -13.28 -5.94
CA THR A 264 19.51 -12.64 -6.86
C THR A 264 20.16 -11.39 -7.47
N PRO A 265 20.09 -11.20 -8.80
CA PRO A 265 20.60 -9.97 -9.44
C PRO A 265 19.96 -8.71 -8.86
N ILE A 266 20.70 -7.60 -8.86
CA ILE A 266 20.23 -6.31 -8.32
C ILE A 266 18.92 -5.85 -8.97
N GLU A 267 18.77 -6.01 -10.28
CA GLU A 267 17.54 -5.71 -11.02
C GLU A 267 16.31 -6.41 -10.41
N GLY A 268 16.45 -7.71 -10.06
CA GLY A 268 15.39 -8.47 -9.43
C GLY A 268 15.04 -8.00 -8.03
N ARG A 269 16.06 -7.61 -7.25
CA ARG A 269 15.89 -7.06 -5.91
C ARG A 269 15.18 -5.70 -5.94
N ILE A 270 15.50 -4.85 -6.93
CA ILE A 270 14.82 -3.57 -7.17
C ILE A 270 13.33 -3.81 -7.47
N HIS A 271 13.01 -4.68 -8.44
CA HIS A 271 11.60 -4.95 -8.80
C HIS A 271 10.80 -5.56 -7.64
N LEU A 272 11.41 -6.49 -6.87
CA LEU A 272 10.75 -7.06 -5.71
C LEU A 272 10.57 -6.03 -4.59
N SER A 273 11.56 -5.16 -4.36
CA SER A 273 11.45 -4.06 -3.39
C SER A 273 10.38 -3.05 -3.79
N ALA A 274 10.28 -2.71 -5.08
CA ALA A 274 9.20 -1.87 -5.61
C ALA A 274 7.83 -2.52 -5.40
N PHE A 275 7.70 -3.82 -5.64
CA PHE A 275 6.48 -4.57 -5.38
C PHE A 275 6.11 -4.58 -3.87
N MET A 276 7.08 -4.88 -2.99
CA MET A 276 6.87 -4.86 -1.53
C MET A 276 6.44 -3.48 -1.03
N LEU A 277 7.07 -2.42 -1.54
CA LEU A 277 6.73 -1.04 -1.21
C LEU A 277 5.29 -0.69 -1.62
N LYS A 278 4.91 -1.03 -2.86
CA LYS A 278 3.55 -0.81 -3.37
C LYS A 278 2.51 -1.40 -2.44
N GLU A 279 2.75 -2.64 -2.05
CA GLU A 279 1.81 -3.37 -1.23
C GLU A 279 1.73 -2.87 0.21
N ALA A 280 2.87 -2.47 0.79
CA ALA A 280 2.90 -1.87 2.12
C ALA A 280 2.18 -0.49 2.12
N VAL A 281 2.35 0.30 1.06
CA VAL A 281 1.64 1.58 0.87
C VAL A 281 0.13 1.34 0.74
N HIS A 282 -0.30 0.37 -0.07
CA HIS A 282 -1.71 0.00 -0.17
C HIS A 282 -2.31 -0.46 1.17
N ALA A 283 -1.59 -1.31 1.92
CA ALA A 283 -2.04 -1.76 3.24
C ALA A 283 -2.15 -0.58 4.22
N TRP A 284 -1.17 0.32 4.21
CA TRP A 284 -1.21 1.55 5.01
C TRP A 284 -2.42 2.42 4.67
N HIS A 285 -2.70 2.68 3.39
CA HIS A 285 -3.88 3.46 2.99
C HIS A 285 -5.20 2.84 3.46
N ARG A 286 -5.30 1.50 3.50
CA ARG A 286 -6.51 0.81 4.00
C ARG A 286 -6.69 0.91 5.51
N GLN A 287 -5.61 1.04 6.30
CA GLN A 287 -5.70 1.08 7.77
C GLN A 287 -5.46 2.45 8.39
N LYS A 288 -4.85 3.43 7.69
CA LYS A 288 -4.34 4.67 8.30
C LYS A 288 -5.40 5.45 9.08
N ASP A 289 -6.64 5.45 8.58
CA ASP A 289 -7.76 6.22 9.11
C ASP A 289 -8.75 5.36 9.92
N ARG A 290 -8.69 4.03 9.81
CA ARG A 290 -9.66 3.10 10.45
C ARG A 290 -9.81 3.29 11.96
N PRO A 291 -8.73 3.46 12.75
CA PRO A 291 -8.90 3.73 14.19
C PRO A 291 -9.55 5.08 14.48
N ALA A 292 -9.29 6.10 13.66
CA ALA A 292 -9.92 7.41 13.80
C ALA A 292 -11.41 7.34 13.41
N GLU A 293 -11.74 6.63 12.33
CA GLU A 293 -13.12 6.38 11.91
C GLU A 293 -13.90 5.57 12.95
N ASN A 294 -13.28 4.57 13.58
CA ASN A 294 -13.90 3.80 14.67
C ASN A 294 -14.22 4.71 15.87
N ARG A 295 -13.22 5.47 16.38
CA ARG A 295 -13.43 6.44 17.47
C ARG A 295 -14.52 7.46 17.14
N ARG A 296 -14.47 8.01 15.91
CA ARG A 296 -15.46 8.97 15.43
C ARG A 296 -16.87 8.37 15.42
N LYS A 297 -17.02 7.15 14.90
CA LYS A 297 -18.30 6.45 14.86
C LYS A 297 -18.83 6.15 16.27
N ARG A 298 -17.95 5.76 17.19
CA ARG A 298 -18.31 5.55 18.59
C ARG A 298 -18.86 6.83 19.21
N ALA A 299 -18.12 7.94 19.15
CA ALA A 299 -18.56 9.22 19.71
C ALA A 299 -19.88 9.71 19.09
N ILE A 300 -20.07 9.52 17.78
CA ILE A 300 -21.35 9.83 17.13
C ILE A 300 -22.50 9.02 17.73
N LEU A 301 -22.32 7.71 17.97
CA LEU A 301 -23.37 6.85 18.53
C LEU A 301 -23.65 7.14 20.01
N GLU A 302 -22.64 7.56 20.78
CA GLU A 302 -22.81 8.00 22.16
C GLU A 302 -23.64 9.29 22.25
N ILE A 303 -23.48 10.21 21.29
CA ILE A 303 -24.21 11.48 21.24
C ILE A 303 -25.58 11.31 20.58
N HIS A 304 -25.67 10.60 19.45
CA HIS A 304 -26.88 10.35 18.65
C HIS A 304 -27.10 8.84 18.42
N PRO A 305 -27.68 8.13 19.40
CA PRO A 305 -27.94 6.69 19.31
C PRO A 305 -28.78 6.27 18.10
N GLN A 306 -29.66 7.14 17.58
CA GLN A 306 -30.52 6.85 16.43
C GLN A 306 -29.75 6.56 15.15
N GLN A 307 -28.47 6.93 15.07
CA GLN A 307 -27.60 6.65 13.92
C GLN A 307 -27.04 5.22 13.91
N ALA A 308 -27.34 4.41 14.93
CA ALA A 308 -26.96 3.01 14.96
C ALA A 308 -27.59 2.20 13.83
N MET A 309 -26.87 1.19 13.34
CA MET A 309 -27.41 0.29 12.31
C MET A 309 -28.58 -0.50 12.89
N GLY A 310 -29.76 -0.36 12.28
CA GLY A 310 -31.00 -0.95 12.79
C GLY A 310 -31.72 -0.11 13.85
N GLY A 311 -31.25 1.10 14.16
CA GLY A 311 -31.90 2.04 15.07
C GLY A 311 -31.35 2.05 16.49
N GLU A 312 -31.87 2.97 17.30
CA GLU A 312 -31.35 3.34 18.63
C GLU A 312 -31.13 2.18 19.60
N HIS A 313 -32.01 1.19 19.61
CA HIS A 313 -31.89 0.00 20.47
C HIS A 313 -30.60 -0.81 20.24
N ASN A 314 -29.97 -0.69 19.07
CA ASN A 314 -28.71 -1.37 18.75
C ASN A 314 -27.46 -0.55 19.07
N ALA A 315 -27.61 0.72 19.47
CA ALA A 315 -26.48 1.62 19.71
C ALA A 315 -25.53 1.05 20.78
N VAL A 316 -26.08 0.53 21.88
CA VAL A 316 -25.28 -0.06 22.99
C VAL A 316 -24.42 -1.23 22.49
N HIS A 317 -25.01 -2.14 21.71
CA HIS A 317 -24.28 -3.28 21.14
C HIS A 317 -23.22 -2.84 20.12
N GLN A 318 -23.54 -1.85 19.29
CA GLN A 318 -22.60 -1.33 18.31
C GLN A 318 -21.43 -0.59 18.97
N ILE A 319 -21.69 0.21 20.00
CA ILE A 319 -20.65 0.88 20.80
C ILE A 319 -19.76 -0.17 21.48
N ALA A 320 -20.34 -1.19 22.13
CA ALA A 320 -19.57 -2.26 22.77
C ALA A 320 -18.63 -2.95 21.78
N ARG A 321 -19.11 -3.26 20.58
CA ARG A 321 -18.28 -3.84 19.51
C ARG A 321 -17.18 -2.89 19.04
N LEU A 322 -17.47 -1.59 18.88
CA LEU A 322 -16.45 -0.61 18.47
C LEU A 322 -15.34 -0.49 19.51
N VAL A 323 -15.68 -0.56 20.81
CA VAL A 323 -14.72 -0.59 21.92
C VAL A 323 -13.87 -1.87 21.89
N GLU A 324 -14.50 -3.03 21.66
CA GLU A 324 -13.81 -4.32 21.53
C GLU A 324 -12.83 -4.34 20.34
N ASP A 325 -13.22 -3.77 19.20
CA ASP A 325 -12.41 -3.73 17.97
C ASP A 325 -11.26 -2.70 18.04
N ALA A 326 -11.35 -1.68 18.91
CA ALA A 326 -10.43 -0.54 18.91
C ALA A 326 -8.95 -0.92 19.17
N PRO A 327 -8.59 -1.78 20.15
CA PRO A 327 -7.21 -2.19 20.38
C PRO A 327 -6.61 -2.92 19.17
N GLU A 328 -7.41 -3.77 18.51
CA GLU A 328 -6.98 -4.51 17.33
C GLU A 328 -6.74 -3.56 16.15
N LEU A 329 -7.62 -2.58 15.90
CA LEU A 329 -7.43 -1.60 14.84
C LEU A 329 -6.16 -0.74 15.04
N GLU A 330 -5.88 -0.30 16.28
CA GLU A 330 -4.63 0.42 16.56
C GLU A 330 -3.39 -0.48 16.42
N ARG A 331 -3.47 -1.76 16.84
CA ARG A 331 -2.41 -2.75 16.62
C ARG A 331 -2.13 -2.95 15.13
N LEU A 332 -3.17 -3.10 14.32
CA LEU A 332 -3.07 -3.25 12.86
C LEU A 332 -2.47 -1.99 12.22
N ARG A 333 -2.94 -0.80 12.61
CA ARG A 333 -2.37 0.48 12.14
C ARG A 333 -0.89 0.61 12.45
N ALA A 334 -0.47 0.29 13.68
CA ALA A 334 0.94 0.31 14.07
C ALA A 334 1.78 -0.68 13.25
N ALA A 335 1.25 -1.90 13.03
CA ALA A 335 1.93 -2.91 12.24
C ALA A 335 2.15 -2.49 10.78
N VAL A 336 1.14 -1.89 10.11
CA VAL A 336 1.30 -1.43 8.73
C VAL A 336 2.21 -0.21 8.60
N ILE A 337 2.29 0.67 9.61
CA ILE A 337 3.25 1.79 9.63
C ILE A 337 4.67 1.23 9.66
N LEU A 338 4.95 0.29 10.56
CA LEU A 338 6.27 -0.36 10.65
C LEU A 338 6.63 -1.12 9.36
N ALA A 339 5.67 -1.82 8.75
CA ALA A 339 5.88 -2.52 7.50
C ALA A 339 6.17 -1.56 6.33
N ARG A 340 5.46 -0.43 6.25
CA ARG A 340 5.70 0.63 5.26
C ARG A 340 7.08 1.25 5.44
N ASP A 341 7.46 1.57 6.67
CA ASP A 341 8.75 2.21 6.94
C ASP A 341 9.92 1.26 6.64
N ASP A 342 9.78 -0.04 6.97
CA ASP A 342 10.74 -1.08 6.56
C ASP A 342 10.84 -1.21 5.03
N ALA A 343 9.70 -1.20 4.32
CA ALA A 343 9.67 -1.27 2.85
C ALA A 343 10.30 -0.02 2.19
N LEU A 344 10.02 1.18 2.72
CA LEU A 344 10.63 2.44 2.27
C LEU A 344 12.15 2.40 2.44
N GLN A 345 12.63 2.00 3.62
CA GLN A 345 14.07 1.89 3.89
C GLN A 345 14.74 0.83 3.02
N THR A 346 14.09 -0.32 2.83
CA THR A 346 14.63 -1.41 2.00
C THR A 346 14.72 -0.99 0.54
N ALA A 347 13.70 -0.32 0.02
CA ALA A 347 13.68 0.22 -1.34
C ALA A 347 14.74 1.32 -1.52
N ALA A 348 14.88 2.23 -0.56
CA ALA A 348 15.82 3.35 -0.63
C ALA A 348 17.31 2.94 -0.53
N ARG A 349 17.59 1.72 -0.05
CA ARG A 349 18.95 1.14 0.02
C ARG A 349 19.36 0.34 -1.22
N GLN A 350 18.45 0.16 -2.19
CA GLN A 350 18.82 -0.53 -3.42
C GLN A 350 19.79 0.34 -4.22
N ASP A 351 20.88 -0.28 -4.69
CA ASP A 351 21.87 0.37 -5.54
C ASP A 351 21.29 0.58 -6.95
N ILE A 352 20.76 1.77 -7.20
CA ILE A 352 20.04 2.14 -8.41
C ILE A 352 20.52 3.49 -8.91
N ASP A 353 20.64 3.62 -10.24
CA ASP A 353 20.93 4.91 -10.88
C ASP A 353 19.79 5.90 -10.53
N PRO A 354 20.10 7.08 -9.97
CA PRO A 354 19.11 8.13 -9.69
C PRO A 354 18.15 8.42 -10.85
N LYS A 355 18.61 8.27 -12.11
CA LYS A 355 17.77 8.48 -13.30
C LYS A 355 16.74 7.39 -13.54
N THR A 356 16.98 6.16 -13.07
CA THR A 356 16.08 5.02 -13.26
C THR A 356 15.23 4.72 -12.02
N LEU A 357 15.61 5.27 -10.86
CA LEU A 357 14.88 5.20 -9.59
C LEU A 357 13.37 5.34 -9.77
N TRP A 358 12.94 6.44 -10.39
CA TRP A 358 11.54 6.77 -10.51
C TRP A 358 10.80 5.91 -11.53
N THR A 359 11.46 5.48 -12.61
CA THR A 359 10.82 4.59 -13.59
C THR A 359 10.34 3.27 -12.97
N VAL A 360 11.04 2.78 -11.94
CA VAL A 360 10.70 1.51 -11.28
C VAL A 360 9.81 1.70 -10.06
N PHE A 361 10.06 2.73 -9.25
CA PHE A 361 9.33 2.92 -7.99
C PHE A 361 8.08 3.79 -8.11
N GLU A 362 7.95 4.67 -9.11
CA GLU A 362 6.79 5.57 -9.22
C GLU A 362 5.43 4.82 -9.20
N PRO A 363 5.23 3.69 -9.92
CA PRO A 363 3.98 2.92 -9.84
C PRO A 363 3.69 2.34 -8.45
N SER A 364 4.70 2.27 -7.58
CA SER A 364 4.60 1.75 -6.22
C SER A 364 4.27 2.83 -5.18
N LEU A 365 4.43 4.10 -5.51
CA LEU A 365 4.18 5.23 -4.60
C LEU A 365 2.73 5.73 -4.68
N VAL A 366 1.92 5.13 -5.57
CA VAL A 366 0.46 5.31 -5.71
C VAL A 366 0.07 6.78 -5.86
N ASP A 367 0.92 7.54 -6.55
CA ASP A 367 0.73 8.98 -6.82
C ASP A 367 0.65 9.89 -5.58
N THR A 368 0.99 9.44 -4.37
CA THR A 368 0.84 10.26 -3.16
C THR A 368 2.08 11.10 -2.83
N PRO A 369 1.97 12.44 -2.69
CA PRO A 369 3.09 13.31 -2.30
C PRO A 369 3.71 12.93 -0.95
N GLU A 370 2.89 12.45 -0.01
CA GLU A 370 3.37 11.96 1.29
C GLU A 370 4.39 10.84 1.12
N ILE A 371 4.04 9.81 0.35
CA ILE A 371 4.88 8.64 0.20
C ILE A 371 6.12 8.98 -0.62
N ARG A 372 6.03 9.85 -1.63
CA ARG A 372 7.21 10.36 -2.35
C ARG A 372 8.17 11.09 -1.41
N HIS A 373 7.66 11.98 -0.55
CA HIS A 373 8.45 12.67 0.45
C HIS A 373 9.13 11.68 1.42
N ARG A 374 8.36 10.76 2.01
CA ARG A 374 8.89 9.74 2.93
C ARG A 374 9.93 8.83 2.27
N PHE A 375 9.72 8.45 1.01
CA PHE A 375 10.68 7.67 0.22
C PHE A 375 11.98 8.44 0.02
N ALA A 376 11.89 9.72 -0.35
CA ALA A 376 13.05 10.58 -0.46
C ALA A 376 13.84 10.66 0.86
N MET A 377 13.13 10.85 1.98
CA MET A 377 13.74 10.92 3.32
C MET A 377 14.34 9.58 3.80
N ALA A 378 13.91 8.44 3.23
CA ALA A 378 14.48 7.13 3.55
C ALA A 378 15.88 6.92 2.93
N HIS A 379 16.27 7.68 1.89
CA HIS A 379 17.61 7.61 1.32
C HIS A 379 18.64 8.23 2.28
N THR A 380 19.69 7.46 2.61
CA THR A 380 20.82 7.93 3.42
C THR A 380 21.82 8.73 2.61
N GLU A 381 21.97 8.42 1.31
CA GLU A 381 22.89 9.09 0.41
C GLU A 381 22.34 10.43 -0.08
N VAL A 382 23.15 11.48 0.03
CA VAL A 382 22.76 12.86 -0.32
C VAL A 382 22.33 12.99 -1.80
N PRO A 383 23.05 12.44 -2.80
CA PRO A 383 22.66 12.59 -4.21
C PRO A 383 21.30 11.93 -4.53
N LEU A 384 21.07 10.71 -4.01
CA LEU A 384 19.80 10.00 -4.20
C LEU A 384 18.65 10.70 -3.49
N ARG A 385 18.86 11.15 -2.26
CA ARG A 385 17.86 11.95 -1.52
C ARG A 385 17.51 13.23 -2.28
N GLN A 386 18.51 13.95 -2.80
CA GLN A 386 18.28 15.17 -3.57
C GLN A 386 17.47 14.89 -4.84
N ALA A 387 17.87 13.89 -5.63
CA ALA A 387 17.16 13.50 -6.85
C ALA A 387 15.71 13.07 -6.54
N ALA A 388 15.51 12.35 -5.42
CA ALA A 388 14.18 11.92 -5.01
C ALA A 388 13.28 13.11 -4.58
N LEU A 389 13.82 14.08 -3.84
CA LEU A 389 13.09 15.29 -3.46
C LEU A 389 12.77 16.18 -4.68
N GLU A 390 13.68 16.28 -5.65
CA GLU A 390 13.45 17.03 -6.89
C GLU A 390 12.33 16.42 -7.74
N GLU A 391 12.25 15.10 -7.84
CA GLU A 391 11.15 14.44 -8.54
C GLU A 391 9.83 14.52 -7.77
N ALA A 392 9.86 14.39 -6.44
CA ALA A 392 8.67 14.58 -5.62
C ALA A 392 8.02 15.96 -5.86
N LEU A 393 8.86 17.00 -6.02
CA LEU A 393 8.42 18.35 -6.38
C LEU A 393 8.00 18.48 -7.85
N THR A 394 8.52 17.65 -8.76
CA THR A 394 8.13 17.68 -10.18
C THR A 394 6.64 17.35 -10.37
N THR A 395 6.06 16.50 -9.52
CA THR A 395 4.62 16.24 -9.54
C THR A 395 3.81 17.49 -9.14
N PHE A 396 4.29 18.24 -8.15
CA PHE A 396 3.72 19.53 -7.77
C PHE A 396 3.86 20.55 -8.90
N ASP A 397 5.06 20.66 -9.48
CA ASP A 397 5.35 21.55 -10.60
C ASP A 397 4.42 21.29 -11.80
N ARG A 398 4.13 20.01 -12.09
CA ARG A 398 3.20 19.61 -13.16
C ARG A 398 1.75 19.99 -12.83
N LEU A 399 1.31 19.82 -11.59
CA LEU A 399 -0.06 20.15 -11.18
C LEU A 399 -0.32 21.66 -11.27
N VAL A 400 0.62 22.48 -10.79
CA VAL A 400 0.45 23.94 -10.76
C VAL A 400 0.96 24.64 -12.03
N GLY A 401 1.71 23.96 -12.89
CA GLY A 401 2.14 24.48 -14.19
C GLY A 401 3.44 25.26 -14.22
N VAL A 402 4.42 24.93 -13.36
CA VAL A 402 5.69 25.66 -13.23
C VAL A 402 6.48 25.76 -14.54
N ARG A 403 6.40 24.76 -15.42
CA ARG A 403 7.20 24.71 -16.65
C ARG A 403 6.67 25.62 -17.77
N HIS A 404 5.36 25.86 -17.82
CA HIS A 404 4.69 26.62 -18.88
C HIS A 404 3.64 27.59 -18.28
N PRO A 405 4.07 28.56 -17.44
CA PRO A 405 3.15 29.48 -16.75
C PRO A 405 2.27 30.27 -17.72
N GLU A 406 2.74 30.52 -18.94
CA GLU A 406 2.01 31.24 -19.98
C GLU A 406 0.84 30.44 -20.60
N ARG A 407 0.86 29.11 -20.49
CA ARG A 407 -0.18 28.22 -21.06
C ARG A 407 -1.11 27.64 -20.00
N ILE A 408 -0.74 27.72 -18.73
CA ILE A 408 -1.42 26.99 -17.65
C ILE A 408 -2.89 27.36 -17.47
N CYS A 409 -3.26 28.60 -17.78
CA CYS A 409 -4.65 29.07 -17.72
C CYS A 409 -5.54 28.43 -18.80
N ASN A 410 -4.97 27.68 -19.75
CA ASN A 410 -5.69 26.93 -20.78
C ASN A 410 -5.73 25.42 -20.50
N GLU A 411 -5.01 24.93 -19.48
CA GLU A 411 -4.92 23.51 -19.18
C GLU A 411 -5.95 23.09 -18.12
N ASN A 412 -6.48 21.87 -18.27
CA ASN A 412 -7.40 21.28 -17.30
C ASN A 412 -6.74 21.10 -15.93
N PHE A 413 -7.46 21.41 -14.86
CA PHE A 413 -6.97 21.28 -13.48
C PHE A 413 -7.63 20.08 -12.78
N ASP A 414 -6.80 19.16 -12.28
CA ASP A 414 -7.29 18.03 -11.50
C ASP A 414 -7.55 18.48 -10.05
N ALA A 415 -8.76 18.99 -9.82
CA ALA A 415 -9.20 19.49 -8.52
C ALA A 415 -9.25 18.40 -7.42
N VAL A 416 -9.35 17.12 -7.79
CA VAL A 416 -9.38 15.99 -6.85
C VAL A 416 -7.99 15.70 -6.30
N ARG A 417 -6.94 15.89 -7.11
CA ARG A 417 -5.54 15.76 -6.66
C ARG A 417 -5.02 16.98 -5.88
N ALA A 418 -5.73 18.11 -5.95
CA ALA A 418 -5.34 19.40 -5.40
C ALA A 418 -5.79 19.64 -3.94
N GLU A 419 -5.80 18.59 -3.10
CA GLU A 419 -6.16 18.72 -1.69
C GLU A 419 -5.03 19.31 -0.84
N ARG A 420 -5.36 19.82 0.36
CA ARG A 420 -4.42 20.48 1.29
C ARG A 420 -3.18 19.62 1.61
N GLU A 421 -3.35 18.29 1.71
CA GLU A 421 -2.25 17.36 1.95
C GLU A 421 -1.19 17.43 0.83
N PHE A 422 -1.58 17.70 -0.41
CA PHE A 422 -0.67 17.79 -1.54
C PHE A 422 0.32 18.95 -1.38
N ALA A 423 -0.19 20.17 -1.12
CA ALA A 423 0.63 21.35 -0.90
C ALA A 423 1.51 21.21 0.36
N PHE A 424 0.99 20.58 1.42
CA PHE A 424 1.73 20.31 2.64
C PHE A 424 2.97 19.44 2.43
N TRP A 425 2.83 18.30 1.76
CA TRP A 425 3.96 17.42 1.50
C TRP A 425 4.93 17.97 0.47
N ALA A 426 4.45 18.76 -0.50
CA ALA A 426 5.31 19.52 -1.40
C ALA A 426 6.13 20.57 -0.64
N ALA A 427 5.52 21.32 0.27
CA ALA A 427 6.22 22.32 1.11
C ALA A 427 7.31 21.65 1.97
N ASN A 428 7.00 20.55 2.65
CA ASN A 428 7.99 19.77 3.40
C ASN A 428 9.14 19.29 2.51
N SER A 429 8.85 18.81 1.30
CA SER A 429 9.87 18.38 0.34
C SER A 429 10.76 19.53 -0.12
N GLN A 430 10.19 20.72 -0.36
CA GLN A 430 10.95 21.92 -0.71
C GLN A 430 11.88 22.35 0.43
N VAL A 431 11.39 22.33 1.68
CA VAL A 431 12.20 22.68 2.86
C VAL A 431 13.37 21.72 3.01
N GLU A 432 13.15 20.41 2.93
CA GLU A 432 14.21 19.40 3.02
C GLU A 432 15.21 19.50 1.86
N LEU A 433 14.73 19.74 0.63
CA LEU A 433 15.61 19.92 -0.53
C LEU A 433 16.54 21.12 -0.36
N SER A 434 16.01 22.22 0.18
CA SER A 434 16.76 23.46 0.38
C SER A 434 17.86 23.28 1.44
N LYS A 435 17.60 22.50 2.50
CA LYS A 435 18.61 22.14 3.52
C LYS A 435 19.83 21.43 2.91
N LEU A 436 19.63 20.61 1.87
CA LEU A 436 20.72 19.90 1.19
C LEU A 436 21.59 20.82 0.33
N LYS A 437 21.00 21.87 -0.25
CA LYS A 437 21.67 22.76 -1.21
C LYS A 437 22.63 23.78 -0.59
N LYS A 438 22.64 23.91 0.75
CA LYS A 438 23.54 24.73 1.63
C LYS A 438 23.72 26.22 1.30
N GLN A 439 23.44 26.68 0.08
CA GLN A 439 23.72 28.03 -0.42
C GLN A 439 22.49 28.93 -0.51
N ARG A 440 21.27 28.41 -0.34
CA ARG A 440 20.01 29.15 -0.46
C ARG A 440 19.02 28.72 0.61
N ASP A 441 18.26 29.67 1.14
CA ASP A 441 17.19 29.39 2.09
C ASP A 441 15.93 28.86 1.37
N ALA A 442 15.10 28.14 2.13
CA ALA A 442 13.91 27.50 1.58
C ALA A 442 12.86 28.48 1.05
N GLY A 443 12.80 29.69 1.61
CA GLY A 443 11.85 30.72 1.20
C GLY A 443 12.17 31.27 -0.18
N HIS A 444 13.44 31.58 -0.40
CA HIS A 444 13.96 32.05 -1.69
C HIS A 444 13.80 31.01 -2.81
N ASP A 445 14.11 29.74 -2.52
CA ASP A 445 13.96 28.68 -3.52
C ASP A 445 12.49 28.36 -3.82
N ALA A 446 11.61 28.40 -2.82
CA ALA A 446 10.16 28.30 -3.02
C ALA A 446 9.64 29.47 -3.88
N ALA A 447 9.98 30.71 -3.54
CA ALA A 447 9.57 31.90 -4.29
C ALA A 447 10.01 31.81 -5.77
N ARG A 448 11.26 31.39 -6.03
CA ARG A 448 11.75 31.19 -7.40
C ARG A 448 10.93 30.13 -8.15
N ARG A 449 10.55 29.04 -7.49
CA ARG A 449 9.81 27.94 -8.12
C ARG A 449 8.41 28.36 -8.57
N ILE A 450 7.68 29.07 -7.72
CA ILE A 450 6.25 29.37 -7.96
C ILE A 450 5.99 30.79 -8.49
N GLY A 451 6.94 31.71 -8.41
CA GLY A 451 6.69 33.14 -8.64
C GLY A 451 6.13 33.46 -10.03
N SER A 452 6.65 32.84 -11.09
CA SER A 452 6.16 33.08 -12.46
C SER A 452 4.74 32.53 -12.69
N VAL A 453 4.41 31.41 -12.03
CA VAL A 453 3.05 30.83 -12.08
C VAL A 453 2.06 31.70 -11.30
N GLU A 454 2.43 32.12 -10.09
CA GLU A 454 1.60 33.01 -9.27
C GLU A 454 1.28 34.30 -10.03
N ALA A 455 2.28 34.94 -10.63
CA ALA A 455 2.10 36.16 -11.40
C ALA A 455 1.14 35.94 -12.58
N ALA A 456 1.35 34.89 -13.37
CA ALA A 456 0.48 34.59 -14.52
C ALA A 456 -0.97 34.29 -14.11
N LEU A 457 -1.17 33.53 -13.03
CA LEU A 457 -2.50 33.22 -12.51
C LEU A 457 -3.20 34.48 -11.97
N ARG A 458 -2.48 35.29 -11.20
CA ARG A 458 -2.98 36.56 -10.67
C ARG A 458 -3.37 37.51 -11.80
N ASP A 459 -2.50 37.70 -12.78
CA ASP A 459 -2.73 38.61 -13.91
C ASP A 459 -3.95 38.18 -14.74
N PHE A 460 -4.17 36.87 -14.91
CA PHE A 460 -5.36 36.36 -15.59
C PHE A 460 -6.64 36.48 -14.75
N VAL A 461 -6.61 36.04 -13.50
CA VAL A 461 -7.80 36.01 -12.62
C VAL A 461 -8.28 37.43 -12.29
N LEU A 462 -7.37 38.41 -12.24
CA LEU A 462 -7.72 39.82 -12.01
C LEU A 462 -8.17 40.56 -13.29
N GLN A 463 -8.14 39.93 -14.47
CA GLN A 463 -8.65 40.58 -15.68
C GLN A 463 -10.16 40.85 -15.60
N PRO A 464 -10.62 42.01 -16.09
CA PRO A 464 -12.04 42.30 -16.19
C PRO A 464 -12.78 41.22 -16.98
N PHE A 465 -13.92 40.77 -16.46
CA PHE A 465 -14.80 39.77 -17.08
C PHE A 465 -14.19 38.37 -17.30
N ALA A 466 -13.00 38.06 -16.75
CA ALA A 466 -12.39 36.74 -16.91
C ALA A 466 -13.32 35.60 -16.43
N ALA A 467 -13.97 35.79 -15.28
CA ALA A 467 -14.93 34.85 -14.71
C ALA A 467 -16.14 34.58 -15.60
N ALA A 468 -16.58 35.59 -16.37
CA ALA A 468 -17.76 35.50 -17.23
C ALA A 468 -17.43 34.98 -18.64
N ARG A 469 -16.31 35.42 -19.21
CA ARG A 469 -15.91 35.08 -20.58
C ARG A 469 -15.16 33.75 -20.70
N PHE A 470 -14.43 33.36 -19.65
CA PHE A 470 -13.56 32.18 -19.65
C PHE A 470 -13.81 31.33 -18.42
N HIS A 471 -15.07 30.97 -18.20
CA HIS A 471 -15.55 30.42 -16.95
C HIS A 471 -14.71 29.21 -16.44
N GLU A 472 -14.57 28.15 -17.23
CA GLU A 472 -13.82 26.94 -16.84
C GLU A 472 -12.34 27.23 -16.58
N ARG A 473 -11.71 27.99 -17.48
CA ARG A 473 -10.31 28.42 -17.36
C ARG A 473 -10.06 29.24 -16.10
N PHE A 474 -11.02 30.10 -15.75
CA PHE A 474 -11.00 30.92 -14.55
C PHE A 474 -11.06 30.06 -13.29
N GLN A 475 -11.96 29.07 -13.23
CA GLN A 475 -12.03 28.14 -12.09
C GLN A 475 -10.75 27.32 -11.93
N ASN A 476 -10.22 26.79 -13.03
CA ASN A 476 -8.96 26.06 -13.02
C ASN A 476 -7.80 26.93 -12.51
N SER A 477 -7.79 28.22 -12.87
CA SER A 477 -6.77 29.16 -12.44
C SER A 477 -6.90 29.52 -10.95
N ILE A 478 -8.12 29.71 -10.44
CA ILE A 478 -8.37 29.88 -9.00
C ILE A 478 -7.88 28.65 -8.21
N GLY A 479 -8.21 27.45 -8.68
CA GLY A 479 -7.80 26.21 -8.02
C GLY A 479 -6.28 26.09 -7.93
N ARG A 480 -5.55 26.37 -9.01
CA ARG A 480 -4.08 26.39 -9.02
C ARG A 480 -3.51 27.47 -8.11
N TRP A 481 -4.08 28.67 -8.15
CA TRP A 481 -3.60 29.79 -7.33
C TRP A 481 -3.76 29.49 -5.84
N SER A 482 -4.88 28.85 -5.46
CA SER A 482 -5.07 28.33 -4.10
C SER A 482 -3.96 27.35 -3.68
N VAL A 483 -3.62 26.37 -4.52
CA VAL A 483 -2.55 25.39 -4.21
C VAL A 483 -1.18 26.06 -4.10
N VAL A 484 -0.89 27.01 -4.98
CA VAL A 484 0.36 27.80 -4.95
C VAL A 484 0.47 28.61 -3.65
N LEU A 485 -0.62 29.27 -3.24
CA LEU A 485 -0.67 30.02 -1.98
C LEU A 485 -0.54 29.10 -0.76
N GLN A 486 -1.22 27.95 -0.77
CA GLN A 486 -1.09 26.95 0.29
C GLN A 486 0.37 26.50 0.43
N PHE A 487 1.04 26.17 -0.69
CA PHE A 487 2.45 25.79 -0.68
C PHE A 487 3.34 26.91 -0.12
N ALA A 488 3.17 28.15 -0.59
CA ALA A 488 3.98 29.29 -0.16
C ALA A 488 3.85 29.55 1.35
N LEU A 489 2.60 29.59 1.85
CA LEU A 489 2.32 29.81 3.27
C LEU A 489 2.83 28.64 4.13
N LEU A 490 2.67 27.39 3.67
CA LEU A 490 3.17 26.23 4.40
C LEU A 490 4.71 26.22 4.50
N VAL A 491 5.43 26.55 3.41
CA VAL A 491 6.89 26.71 3.47
C VAL A 491 7.29 27.83 4.44
N ALA A 492 6.59 28.97 4.37
CA ALA A 492 6.88 30.11 5.23
C ALA A 492 6.59 29.83 6.72
N LEU A 493 5.60 28.99 7.03
CA LEU A 493 5.25 28.59 8.39
C LEU A 493 6.21 27.55 8.99
N CYS A 494 7.07 26.91 8.20
CA CYS A 494 8.01 25.89 8.70
C CYS A 494 9.09 26.46 9.64
N ASP A 495 9.46 27.74 9.55
CA ASP A 495 10.45 28.39 10.43
C ASP A 495 10.35 29.93 10.34
N ARG A 496 10.57 30.67 11.44
CA ARG A 496 10.39 32.15 11.52
C ARG A 496 11.62 32.95 11.08
N LYS A 497 12.56 32.35 10.35
CA LYS A 497 13.79 33.01 9.89
C LYS A 497 13.49 34.15 8.89
N ALA A 498 14.32 35.20 8.89
CA ALA A 498 14.14 36.40 8.04
C ALA A 498 13.90 36.14 6.53
N PRO A 499 14.52 35.14 5.88
CA PRO A 499 14.21 34.84 4.48
C PRO A 499 12.81 34.24 4.25
N LEU A 500 12.29 33.48 5.23
CA LEU A 500 10.93 32.93 5.18
C LEU A 500 9.87 34.00 5.44
N ILE A 501 10.23 35.06 6.18
CA ILE A 501 9.40 36.26 6.35
C ILE A 501 9.09 36.92 5.00
N ARG A 502 10.07 37.04 4.09
CA ARG A 502 9.82 37.61 2.75
C ARG A 502 8.83 36.79 1.94
N LEU A 503 8.96 35.46 1.94
CA LEU A 503 8.00 34.58 1.27
C LEU A 503 6.60 34.72 1.90
N ARG A 504 6.51 34.77 3.23
CA ARG A 504 5.25 34.98 3.95
C ARG A 504 4.59 36.29 3.50
N ASP A 505 5.31 37.39 3.50
CA ASP A 505 4.76 38.71 3.22
C ASP A 505 4.27 38.83 1.76
N GLU A 506 5.01 38.26 0.79
CA GLU A 506 4.57 38.16 -0.61
C GLU A 506 3.36 37.22 -0.78
N ALA A 507 3.34 36.09 -0.07
CA ALA A 507 2.21 35.18 -0.07
C ALA A 507 0.95 35.83 0.53
N LEU A 508 1.08 36.60 1.61
CA LEU A 508 0.00 37.39 2.21
C LEU A 508 -0.50 38.46 1.24
N LYS A 509 0.39 39.17 0.53
CA LYS A 509 0.01 40.14 -0.50
C LYS A 509 -0.72 39.50 -1.68
N SER A 510 -0.30 38.31 -2.11
CA SER A 510 -1.02 37.56 -3.15
C SER A 510 -2.37 37.04 -2.65
N ALA A 511 -2.43 36.55 -1.40
CA ALA A 511 -3.66 36.09 -0.78
C ALA A 511 -4.71 37.20 -0.60
N SER A 512 -4.30 38.44 -0.30
CA SER A 512 -5.23 39.56 -0.16
C SER A 512 -5.93 39.93 -1.48
N ALA A 513 -5.30 39.65 -2.62
CA ALA A 513 -5.90 39.77 -3.95
C ALA A 513 -6.74 38.54 -4.33
N PHE A 514 -6.28 37.34 -3.97
CA PHE A 514 -6.93 36.08 -4.28
C PHE A 514 -8.27 35.90 -3.54
N LEU A 515 -8.28 36.07 -2.21
CA LEU A 515 -9.39 35.69 -1.35
C LEU A 515 -10.71 36.39 -1.69
N PRO A 516 -10.76 37.72 -1.94
CA PRO A 516 -12.00 38.39 -2.35
C PRO A 516 -12.58 37.86 -3.66
N VAL A 517 -11.71 37.54 -4.64
CA VAL A 517 -12.12 37.02 -5.94
C VAL A 517 -12.62 35.57 -5.81
N ALA A 518 -11.87 34.74 -5.09
CA ALA A 518 -12.19 33.34 -4.93
C ALA A 518 -13.47 33.13 -4.07
N GLU A 519 -13.69 33.92 -3.02
CA GLU A 519 -14.91 33.86 -2.21
C GLU A 519 -16.17 34.12 -3.05
N ARG A 520 -16.07 35.07 -4.00
CA ARG A 520 -17.20 35.45 -4.85
C ARG A 520 -17.46 34.48 -5.99
N PHE A 521 -16.41 33.91 -6.58
CA PHE A 521 -16.53 33.22 -7.87
C PHE A 521 -16.11 31.75 -7.85
N ALA A 522 -15.43 31.24 -6.82
CA ALA A 522 -14.94 29.86 -6.81
C ALA A 522 -16.07 28.84 -6.64
N TYR A 523 -16.05 27.78 -7.45
CA TYR A 523 -16.97 26.66 -7.31
C TYR A 523 -16.68 25.79 -6.09
N ASN A 524 -15.40 25.59 -5.77
CA ASN A 524 -15.01 24.79 -4.62
C ASN A 524 -14.65 25.70 -3.44
N PRO A 525 -15.53 25.83 -2.42
CA PRO A 525 -15.27 26.70 -1.27
C PRO A 525 -14.05 26.24 -0.46
N LYS A 526 -13.66 24.97 -0.55
CA LYS A 526 -12.48 24.43 0.15
C LYS A 526 -11.18 25.15 -0.24
N TRP A 527 -11.09 25.68 -1.47
CA TRP A 527 -9.92 26.44 -1.92
C TRP A 527 -9.75 27.76 -1.17
N VAL A 528 -10.87 28.44 -0.88
CA VAL A 528 -10.88 29.68 -0.11
C VAL A 528 -10.63 29.38 1.37
N GLU A 529 -11.35 28.39 1.91
CA GLU A 529 -11.26 27.96 3.31
C GLU A 529 -9.83 27.53 3.68
N ALA A 530 -9.15 26.76 2.82
CA ALA A 530 -7.78 26.31 3.07
C ALA A 530 -6.76 27.47 3.09
N VAL A 531 -6.87 28.43 2.16
CA VAL A 531 -5.98 29.60 2.13
C VAL A 531 -6.29 30.53 3.31
N ALA A 532 -7.56 30.77 3.63
CA ALA A 532 -7.98 31.57 4.78
C ALA A 532 -7.37 31.05 6.10
N GLY A 533 -7.46 29.74 6.35
CA GLY A 533 -6.86 29.14 7.55
C GLY A 533 -5.34 29.35 7.64
N LEU A 534 -4.61 29.22 6.53
CA LEU A 534 -3.16 29.44 6.49
C LEU A 534 -2.78 30.92 6.61
N VAL A 535 -3.59 31.82 6.06
CA VAL A 535 -3.43 33.27 6.26
C VAL A 535 -3.64 33.62 7.73
N ALA A 536 -4.66 33.05 8.38
CA ALA A 536 -4.89 33.22 9.81
C ALA A 536 -3.70 32.70 10.64
N ASP A 537 -3.13 31.54 10.29
CA ASP A 537 -1.90 31.02 10.93
C ASP A 537 -0.72 31.98 10.75
N ALA A 538 -0.49 32.48 9.54
CA ALA A 538 0.61 33.39 9.22
C ALA A 538 0.50 34.77 9.92
N LEU A 539 -0.73 35.30 10.05
CA LEU A 539 -1.00 36.59 10.69
C LEU A 539 -1.05 36.52 12.22
N SER A 540 -1.33 35.34 12.79
CA SER A 540 -1.56 35.16 14.24
C SER A 540 -0.43 35.62 15.16
N THR A 541 0.76 35.88 14.63
CA THR A 541 1.97 36.29 15.37
C THR A 541 2.52 37.64 14.91
N MET A 542 1.80 38.35 14.05
CA MET A 542 2.16 39.68 13.57
C MET A 542 1.59 40.78 14.47
N GLU A 543 2.08 42.01 14.27
CA GLU A 543 1.58 43.19 14.99
C GLU A 543 0.07 43.39 14.78
N GLY A 544 -0.62 43.80 15.84
CA GLY A 544 -2.08 43.93 15.84
C GLY A 544 -2.62 44.95 14.82
N THR A 545 -1.82 45.93 14.40
CA THR A 545 -2.18 46.89 13.33
C THR A 545 -2.32 46.22 11.97
N VAL A 546 -1.41 45.29 11.64
CA VAL A 546 -1.46 44.50 10.40
C VAL A 546 -2.69 43.61 10.42
N VAL A 547 -2.90 42.90 11.54
CA VAL A 547 -4.06 42.00 11.72
C VAL A 547 -5.37 42.78 11.59
N ARG A 548 -5.46 43.97 12.20
CA ARG A 548 -6.63 44.84 12.11
C ARG A 548 -6.93 45.29 10.68
N GLY A 549 -5.90 45.60 9.88
CA GLY A 549 -6.09 45.93 8.46
C GLY A 549 -6.76 44.81 7.64
N TRP A 550 -6.53 43.54 7.97
CA TRP A 550 -7.20 42.40 7.34
C TRP A 550 -8.63 42.18 7.85
N ILE A 551 -8.88 42.50 9.12
CA ILE A 551 -10.20 42.41 9.74
C ILE A 551 -11.14 43.49 9.19
N ASP A 552 -10.62 44.70 8.99
CA ASP A 552 -11.40 45.87 8.58
C ASP A 552 -11.70 45.86 7.07
N ASP A 553 -10.96 45.10 6.26
CA ASP A 553 -11.26 44.93 4.83
C ASP A 553 -12.47 43.99 4.62
N GLU A 554 -13.64 44.58 4.43
CA GLU A 554 -14.92 43.87 4.21
C GLU A 554 -14.92 42.95 2.99
N ARG A 555 -13.99 43.12 2.04
CA ARG A 555 -13.86 42.24 0.88
C ARG A 555 -13.28 40.88 1.24
N GLN A 556 -12.63 40.77 2.40
CA GLN A 556 -12.07 39.51 2.87
C GLN A 556 -13.17 38.53 3.31
N PRO A 557 -12.98 37.22 3.15
CA PRO A 557 -13.97 36.23 3.53
C PRO A 557 -14.32 36.35 5.02
N VAL A 558 -15.62 36.28 5.34
CA VAL A 558 -16.12 36.32 6.73
C VAL A 558 -15.35 35.35 7.61
N LEU A 559 -15.17 34.10 7.16
CA LEU A 559 -14.43 33.08 7.90
C LEU A 559 -13.02 33.53 8.33
N LEU A 560 -12.26 34.19 7.43
CA LEU A 560 -10.93 34.69 7.74
C LEU A 560 -11.00 35.81 8.78
N ARG A 561 -11.90 36.78 8.56
CA ARG A 561 -12.09 37.91 9.49
C ARG A 561 -12.45 37.41 10.89
N THR A 562 -13.35 36.43 10.98
CA THR A 562 -13.72 35.77 12.24
C THR A 562 -12.51 35.09 12.87
N GLN A 563 -11.76 34.27 12.12
CA GLN A 563 -10.56 33.60 12.63
C GLN A 563 -9.53 34.60 13.18
N LEU A 564 -9.34 35.75 12.52
CA LEU A 564 -8.37 36.78 12.93
C LEU A 564 -8.80 37.54 14.17
N VAL A 565 -10.06 37.98 14.25
CA VAL A 565 -10.60 38.69 15.42
C VAL A 565 -10.49 37.81 16.66
N TRP A 566 -10.90 36.56 16.55
CA TRP A 566 -10.89 35.60 17.66
C TRP A 566 -9.48 35.10 18.02
N ALA A 567 -8.54 35.13 17.07
CA ALA A 567 -7.13 34.83 17.33
C ALA A 567 -6.31 36.02 17.85
N CYS A 568 -6.93 37.19 18.08
CA CYS A 568 -6.27 38.38 18.61
C CYS A 568 -7.02 38.91 19.86
N PRO A 569 -6.67 38.42 21.06
CA PRO A 569 -7.27 38.82 22.34
C PRO A 569 -7.40 40.34 22.53
N ALA A 570 -6.37 41.12 22.14
CA ALA A 570 -6.39 42.58 22.24
C ALA A 570 -7.45 43.25 21.34
N ILE A 571 -7.78 42.67 20.18
CA ILE A 571 -8.85 43.18 19.31
C ILE A 571 -10.20 42.68 19.82
N LEU A 572 -10.29 41.39 20.17
CA LEU A 572 -11.51 40.77 20.67
C LEU A 572 -12.09 41.51 21.88
N SER A 573 -11.26 41.87 22.85
CA SER A 573 -11.72 42.55 24.08
C SER A 573 -12.37 43.91 23.82
N ASN A 574 -12.01 44.56 22.71
CA ASN A 574 -12.54 45.88 22.36
C ASN A 574 -13.73 45.81 21.39
N ASN A 575 -13.90 44.69 20.66
CA ASN A 575 -14.84 44.56 19.54
C ASN A 575 -15.69 43.28 19.64
N LEU A 576 -16.13 42.89 20.85
CA LEU A 576 -16.84 41.63 21.07
C LEU A 576 -18.18 41.54 20.29
N GLU A 577 -18.92 42.64 20.19
CA GLU A 577 -20.19 42.68 19.43
C GLU A 577 -19.96 42.34 17.94
N PHE A 578 -18.96 42.99 17.32
CA PHE A 578 -18.55 42.70 15.95
C PHE A 578 -18.01 41.28 15.79
N ALA A 579 -17.20 40.80 16.73
CA ALA A 579 -16.72 39.41 16.73
C ALA A 579 -17.86 38.39 16.78
N THR A 580 -18.93 38.72 17.49
CA THR A 580 -20.14 37.89 17.64
C THR A 580 -20.98 37.90 16.37
N SER A 581 -21.19 39.07 15.74
CA SER A 581 -21.92 39.14 14.46
C SER A 581 -21.24 38.30 13.37
N LEU A 582 -19.91 38.34 13.31
CA LEU A 582 -19.14 37.51 12.38
C LEU A 582 -19.29 36.00 12.66
N ILE A 583 -19.45 35.59 13.92
CA ILE A 583 -19.75 34.20 14.27
C ILE A 583 -21.13 33.79 13.78
N ASP A 584 -22.14 34.67 13.92
CA ASP A 584 -23.48 34.41 13.43
C ASP A 584 -23.52 34.24 11.90
N GLU A 585 -22.75 35.06 11.18
CA GLU A 585 -22.59 34.93 9.72
C GLU A 585 -21.93 33.60 9.32
N VAL A 586 -20.89 33.15 10.04
CA VAL A 586 -20.28 31.82 9.79
C VAL A 586 -21.26 30.70 10.08
N ALA A 587 -22.02 30.79 11.17
CA ALA A 587 -22.98 29.76 11.57
C ALA A 587 -24.15 29.60 10.60
N THR A 588 -24.54 30.68 9.92
CA THR A 588 -25.67 30.73 8.98
C THR A 588 -25.26 30.56 7.51
N ARG A 589 -23.96 30.47 7.21
CA ARG A 589 -23.44 30.36 5.84
C ARG A 589 -23.91 29.07 5.15
N LYS A 590 -24.55 29.21 3.97
CA LYS A 590 -24.97 28.09 3.09
C LYS A 590 -25.74 27.01 3.86
N THR A 591 -27.03 27.19 4.11
CA THR A 591 -27.88 26.36 5.00
C THR A 591 -28.17 24.91 4.57
N THR A 592 -27.36 24.31 3.69
CA THR A 592 -27.53 22.89 3.33
C THR A 592 -26.95 21.96 4.40
N ARG A 593 -27.47 20.73 4.48
CA ARG A 593 -27.02 19.69 5.43
C ARG A 593 -25.50 19.47 5.43
N ALA A 594 -24.90 19.41 4.23
CA ALA A 594 -23.45 19.23 4.05
C ALA A 594 -22.62 20.46 4.42
N ALA A 595 -23.25 21.64 4.55
CA ALA A 595 -22.61 22.86 4.98
C ALA A 595 -22.75 23.09 6.49
N ALA A 596 -23.83 22.63 7.13
CA ALA A 596 -23.96 22.65 8.60
C ALA A 596 -22.79 21.91 9.30
N GLY A 597 -22.43 20.72 8.82
CA GLY A 597 -21.27 19.98 9.31
C GLY A 597 -19.94 20.72 9.13
N ARG A 598 -19.76 21.41 7.99
CA ARG A 598 -18.55 22.22 7.73
C ARG A 598 -18.49 23.47 8.58
N ASN A 599 -19.61 24.17 8.76
CA ASN A 599 -19.71 25.35 9.61
C ASN A 599 -19.38 24.99 11.06
N ALA A 600 -19.88 23.87 11.56
CA ALA A 600 -19.51 23.37 12.88
C ALA A 600 -17.99 23.16 12.99
N SER A 601 -17.36 22.49 12.02
CA SER A 601 -15.90 22.33 12.01
C SER A 601 -15.14 23.66 11.99
N HIS A 602 -15.59 24.65 11.21
CA HIS A 602 -14.99 25.98 11.20
C HIS A 602 -15.14 26.71 12.54
N LEU A 603 -16.32 26.63 13.16
CA LEU A 603 -16.57 27.24 14.46
C LEU A 603 -15.71 26.59 15.56
N LEU A 604 -15.50 25.27 15.52
CA LEU A 604 -14.59 24.58 16.43
C LEU A 604 -13.11 24.95 16.17
N ASP A 605 -12.68 25.11 14.91
CA ASP A 605 -11.32 25.61 14.61
C ASP A 605 -11.13 27.06 15.10
N ILE A 606 -12.19 27.89 15.07
CA ILE A 606 -12.16 29.23 15.67
C ILE A 606 -12.00 29.14 17.20
N VAL A 607 -12.75 28.26 17.88
CA VAL A 607 -12.59 28.02 19.33
C VAL A 607 -11.16 27.59 19.64
N ASP A 608 -10.65 26.61 18.89
CA ASP A 608 -9.31 26.04 19.06
C ASP A 608 -8.23 27.11 18.93
N ARG A 609 -8.30 27.93 17.88
CA ARG A 609 -7.36 29.03 17.62
C ARG A 609 -7.47 30.14 18.67
N ALA A 610 -8.68 30.50 19.08
CA ALA A 610 -8.93 31.54 20.07
C ALA A 610 -8.37 31.16 21.44
N ALA A 611 -8.61 29.93 21.90
CA ALA A 611 -8.09 29.41 23.16
C ALA A 611 -6.56 29.48 23.21
N VAL A 612 -5.89 29.09 22.12
CA VAL A 612 -4.43 29.17 22.00
C VAL A 612 -3.93 30.61 22.09
N ALA A 613 -4.58 31.54 21.39
CA ALA A 613 -4.20 32.93 21.40
C ALA A 613 -4.39 33.57 22.78
N MET A 614 -5.53 33.32 23.43
CA MET A 614 -5.85 33.81 24.77
C MET A 614 -4.86 33.30 25.81
N LYS A 615 -4.48 32.01 25.75
CA LYS A 615 -3.48 31.45 26.66
C LYS A 615 -2.07 31.97 26.38
N ARG A 616 -1.70 32.17 25.11
CA ARG A 616 -0.40 32.75 24.72
C ARG A 616 -0.23 34.19 25.23
N GLU A 617 -1.30 34.97 25.24
CA GLU A 617 -1.30 36.37 25.68
C GLU A 617 -1.69 36.54 27.17
N ASP A 618 -1.85 35.43 27.90
CA ASP A 618 -2.24 35.40 29.32
C ASP A 618 -3.53 36.18 29.62
N ARG A 619 -4.59 35.88 28.86
CA ARG A 619 -5.91 36.53 28.93
C ARG A 619 -7.02 35.55 29.38
N PRO A 620 -6.96 34.99 30.60
CA PRO A 620 -7.99 34.07 31.10
C PRO A 620 -9.34 34.77 31.30
N ASP A 621 -9.36 36.10 31.42
CA ASP A 621 -10.58 36.92 31.47
C ASP A 621 -11.48 36.71 30.25
N LEU A 622 -10.89 36.39 29.09
CA LEU A 622 -11.62 36.22 27.83
C LEU A 622 -12.08 34.78 27.58
N TYR A 623 -11.66 33.81 28.40
CA TYR A 623 -12.01 32.40 28.20
C TYR A 623 -13.51 32.15 28.20
N SER A 624 -14.28 32.89 29.00
CA SER A 624 -15.75 32.79 29.02
C SER A 624 -16.39 33.06 27.65
N HIS A 625 -15.74 33.85 26.78
CA HIS A 625 -16.23 34.15 25.44
C HIS A 625 -16.12 32.98 24.47
N LEU A 626 -15.30 31.96 24.75
CA LEU A 626 -15.22 30.74 23.92
C LEU A 626 -16.56 29.99 23.85
N ALA A 627 -17.45 30.20 24.83
CA ALA A 627 -18.80 29.68 24.82
C ALA A 627 -19.62 30.16 23.61
N ILE A 628 -19.34 31.35 23.06
CA ILE A 628 -20.08 31.93 21.92
C ILE A 628 -19.90 31.07 20.66
N PRO A 629 -18.67 30.91 20.10
CA PRO A 629 -18.46 30.06 18.93
C PRO A 629 -18.77 28.58 19.21
N HIS A 630 -18.50 28.08 20.41
CA HIS A 630 -18.78 26.68 20.78
C HIS A 630 -20.28 26.37 20.81
N ALA A 631 -21.10 27.24 21.41
CA ALA A 631 -22.55 27.05 21.45
C ALA A 631 -23.15 27.05 20.02
N LYS A 632 -22.65 27.91 19.14
CA LYS A 632 -23.07 27.96 17.73
C LYS A 632 -22.65 26.71 16.96
N ALA A 633 -21.47 26.14 17.25
CA ALA A 633 -21.05 24.87 16.68
C ALA A 633 -21.96 23.73 17.14
N SER A 634 -22.25 23.68 18.46
CA SER A 634 -23.10 22.66 19.09
C SER A 634 -24.56 22.71 18.63
N ALA A 635 -25.05 23.91 18.27
CA ALA A 635 -26.39 24.12 17.74
C ALA A 635 -26.59 23.57 16.32
N GLN A 636 -25.52 23.27 15.57
CA GLN A 636 -25.62 22.66 14.24
C GLN A 636 -26.11 21.21 14.36
N THR A 637 -27.37 20.97 14.00
CA THR A 637 -28.05 19.67 14.18
C THR A 637 -27.38 18.51 13.48
N ASP A 638 -26.70 18.76 12.36
CA ASP A 638 -26.01 17.75 11.55
C ASP A 638 -24.52 17.57 11.89
N ALA A 639 -24.06 18.11 13.02
CA ALA A 639 -22.68 18.02 13.49
C ALA A 639 -22.59 17.45 14.93
N PRO A 640 -22.97 16.19 15.16
CA PRO A 640 -23.03 15.60 16.50
C PRO A 640 -21.70 15.71 17.26
N LEU A 641 -20.58 15.59 16.55
CA LEU A 641 -19.24 15.68 17.11
C LEU A 641 -18.88 17.06 17.68
N ALA A 642 -19.59 18.14 17.32
CA ALA A 642 -19.40 19.43 17.95
C ALA A 642 -19.78 19.42 19.45
N ARG A 643 -20.56 18.43 19.87
CA ARG A 643 -21.02 18.23 21.26
C ARG A 643 -20.18 17.22 22.03
N SER A 644 -19.07 16.75 21.46
CA SER A 644 -18.29 15.67 22.07
C SER A 644 -17.59 16.09 23.36
N VAL A 645 -17.23 17.37 23.48
CA VAL A 645 -16.69 17.97 24.71
C VAL A 645 -17.43 19.27 25.01
N SER A 646 -17.85 19.46 26.26
CA SER A 646 -18.54 20.69 26.69
C SER A 646 -17.57 21.86 26.82
N THR A 647 -18.09 23.09 26.76
CA THR A 647 -17.26 24.29 26.96
C THR A 647 -16.62 24.28 28.35
N GLU A 648 -17.34 23.84 29.39
CA GLU A 648 -16.82 23.77 30.76
C GLU A 648 -15.64 22.81 30.86
N THR A 649 -15.70 21.66 30.20
CA THR A 649 -14.56 20.72 30.15
C THR A 649 -13.37 21.31 29.42
N LEU A 650 -13.57 22.01 28.29
CA LEU A 650 -12.48 22.70 27.59
C LEU A 650 -11.82 23.77 28.48
N LEU A 651 -12.63 24.57 29.19
CA LEU A 651 -12.15 25.60 30.10
C LEU A 651 -11.41 25.01 31.30
N ALA A 652 -11.92 23.94 31.89
CA ALA A 652 -11.26 23.22 32.98
C ALA A 652 -9.91 22.63 32.53
N ALA A 653 -9.84 22.07 31.31
CA ALA A 653 -8.61 21.55 30.75
C ALA A 653 -7.54 22.64 30.56
N LEU A 654 -7.94 23.81 30.04
CA LEU A 654 -7.07 24.99 29.91
C LEU A 654 -6.56 25.48 31.28
N ASN A 655 -7.40 25.40 32.31
CA ASN A 655 -7.08 25.74 33.70
C ASN A 655 -6.37 24.61 34.49
N ALA A 656 -5.84 23.61 33.80
CA ALA A 656 -5.04 22.54 34.38
C ALA A 656 -5.77 21.47 35.22
N ASP A 657 -7.09 21.30 35.05
CA ASP A 657 -7.81 20.18 35.66
C ASP A 657 -7.38 18.83 35.03
N PRO A 658 -6.83 17.87 35.80
CA PRO A 658 -6.30 16.63 35.25
C PRO A 658 -7.35 15.76 34.54
N ASN A 659 -8.59 15.74 35.03
CA ASN A 659 -9.65 14.91 34.47
C ASN A 659 -10.16 15.49 33.15
N ALA A 660 -10.37 16.80 33.10
CA ALA A 660 -10.78 17.50 31.90
C ALA A 660 -9.73 17.40 30.78
N ARG A 661 -8.43 17.48 31.12
CA ARG A 661 -7.34 17.29 30.16
C ARG A 661 -7.37 15.91 29.53
N MET A 662 -7.57 14.86 30.33
CA MET A 662 -7.69 13.49 29.84
C MET A 662 -8.87 13.33 28.89
N ILE A 663 -10.04 13.89 29.22
CA ILE A 663 -11.22 13.88 28.33
C ILE A 663 -10.90 14.54 26.99
N VAL A 664 -10.24 15.72 27.00
CA VAL A 664 -9.86 16.46 25.79
C VAL A 664 -8.86 15.67 24.94
N LEU A 665 -7.86 15.03 25.55
CA LEU A 665 -6.83 14.26 24.85
C LEU A 665 -7.37 12.96 24.22
N GLU A 666 -8.39 12.35 24.82
CA GLU A 666 -9.00 11.11 24.31
C GLU A 666 -10.10 11.35 23.26
N ASP A 667 -10.62 12.59 23.17
CA ASP A 667 -11.72 12.94 22.28
C ASP A 667 -11.33 12.91 20.78
N PRO A 668 -12.20 12.39 19.88
CA PRO A 668 -11.88 12.28 18.45
C PRO A 668 -11.81 13.61 17.68
N VAL A 669 -12.40 14.69 18.18
CA VAL A 669 -12.33 16.03 17.59
C VAL A 669 -11.20 16.82 18.21
N TRP A 670 -11.12 16.82 19.54
CA TRP A 670 -10.22 17.69 20.29
C TRP A 670 -8.85 17.07 20.52
N GLY A 671 -8.69 15.74 20.60
CA GLY A 671 -7.42 15.09 20.97
C GLY A 671 -6.23 15.33 20.04
N ARG A 672 -6.43 15.99 18.90
CA ARG A 672 -5.39 16.45 17.97
C ARG A 672 -5.51 17.93 17.60
N SER A 673 -6.28 18.68 18.39
CA SER A 673 -6.46 20.12 18.26
C SER A 673 -5.28 20.89 18.83
N ARG A 674 -5.19 22.20 18.57
CA ARG A 674 -4.15 23.05 19.15
C ARG A 674 -4.32 23.18 20.67
N ILE A 675 -5.55 23.12 21.19
CA ILE A 675 -5.81 23.06 22.64
C ILE A 675 -5.14 21.81 23.24
N SER A 676 -5.24 20.65 22.60
CA SER A 676 -4.58 19.42 23.09
C SER A 676 -3.06 19.52 23.14
N GLU A 677 -2.43 20.30 22.26
CA GLU A 677 -0.98 20.54 22.30
C GLU A 677 -0.56 21.40 23.52
N MET A 678 -1.51 22.12 24.13
CA MET A 678 -1.24 23.07 25.21
C MET A 678 -1.55 22.54 26.61
N VAL A 679 -2.32 21.46 26.72
CA VAL A 679 -2.83 20.93 27.99
C VAL A 679 -2.09 19.69 28.45
#